data_AF-A0A2J6J688-F1
#
_entry.id   AF-A0A2J6J688-F1
#
_cell.length_a   1.000
_cell.length_b   1.000
_cell.length_c   1.000
_cell.angle_alpha   90.00
_cell.angle_beta   90.00
_cell.angle_gamma   90.00
#
_symmetry.space_group_name_H-M   'P 1'
#
loop_
_entity.id
_entity.type
_entity.pdbx_description
1 polymer ?
#
loop_
_entity_poly.entity_id
_entity_poly.type
_entity_poly.pdbx_seq_one_letter_code
_entity_poly.pdbx_strand_id
1 'polypeptide(L)'
;MKQRSSRNKVRVFLQLLCVATLMLALWGCSNSDNYDAPESAENTPIAGAATSVLIDANTLKGWMDQGLVNSDGFDQKVVVLDYGAYTMDPATDAKRIQGACRVTNTDLASRRVEGVATAFPLVATGEQMDAVLQRLGIDEDTIIVFTTSGPMYFPTRAYWMFRYWGFPQENLKLLNGGNTAFEDAYNDLMTTDVPTPTASTFSVKDLEGDLNDDLRLSIGEMLNLVADFDSETDVILDARGPKWYSGAASSPGYVTGKVDLTVYDGHPEGGQYLAWVDLFGEGNKFKTKEEIEALFAVKGWSTDKMTTVYCLSGYSATPLFFAVDAILGGPVRLYDGSWSQFGQYSDNTDALGEIPSGSVWSSDQYLDTDAGYRYNIDYLVEKPLAVETLVIDADAQDAPFTADNPADDSDVVPSQMEVADLASSEGATNVVTAPVLTATSSVLIDAATLKTWIDGDLLNATEGERVVILDASSQTAFRSGHIPGARWLDIATENGMTRLDGVVQTKNMILTGEKMDALLANHGIDKDTTVVITSSAASYFPSRVYANLRYWGFPKERIKVLDGYNAAYGEMVTGPEPVTGENALTVMDLAGVQVDLRATLSEVMDAARDNRGTAIDFRGDKTAAGSTPGLNEPGTTVVFEGQLKNGSFYGLGNAFNTDGTFKSAAEISAEMFAGGIDTTAFTEEAPAITYCTSGYVASAGFFIMDAVLEVPVMIYDGSWSQWGMMAEDKTVLYMLPGDDEELGTEDDEEFLSGGKLPVGSEWAVDNDTYMNFVNYNRNVKRPNTIESLNPDADLLNLSTSDEAANQVESADGEYKAESSDVAAPVAPPTANGGDAVVGC
;
A
#
# COMPACT_ATOMS: atom_id res chain seq x y z
N MET A 1 91.07 -37.38 16.11
CA MET A 1 90.74 -37.37 14.66
C MET A 1 89.25 -37.54 14.32
N LYS A 2 88.39 -38.13 15.18
CA LYS A 2 86.95 -38.30 14.88
C LYS A 2 86.09 -37.03 15.00
N GLN A 3 86.50 -36.03 15.79
CA GLN A 3 85.69 -34.83 16.05
C GLN A 3 85.83 -33.70 15.00
N ARG A 4 86.88 -33.74 14.16
CA ARG A 4 87.08 -32.78 13.06
C ARG A 4 86.33 -33.20 11.78
N SER A 5 85.98 -34.48 11.65
CA SER A 5 85.21 -35.01 10.51
C SER A 5 83.72 -34.66 10.61
N SER A 6 83.11 -34.68 11.80
CA SER A 6 81.67 -34.35 11.91
C SER A 6 81.40 -32.86 11.70
N ARG A 7 82.28 -31.96 12.17
CA ARG A 7 82.12 -30.50 11.93
C ARG A 7 82.27 -30.12 10.46
N ASN A 8 83.14 -30.78 9.70
CA ASN A 8 83.21 -30.58 8.25
C ASN A 8 82.00 -31.18 7.53
N LYS A 9 81.47 -32.33 7.97
CA LYS A 9 80.24 -32.90 7.39
C LYS A 9 79.02 -32.00 7.64
N VAL A 10 78.89 -31.41 8.83
CA VAL A 10 77.78 -30.50 9.15
C VAL A 10 77.91 -29.17 8.40
N ARG A 11 79.14 -28.63 8.23
CA ARG A 11 79.35 -27.43 7.39
C ARG A 11 79.12 -27.68 5.91
N VAL A 12 79.57 -28.82 5.38
CA VAL A 12 79.29 -29.21 3.99
C VAL A 12 77.81 -29.50 3.79
N PHE A 13 77.12 -30.09 4.78
CA PHE A 13 75.69 -30.31 4.72
C PHE A 13 74.89 -29.01 4.81
N LEU A 14 75.27 -28.05 5.66
CA LEU A 14 74.64 -26.72 5.69
C LEU A 14 74.94 -25.91 4.42
N GLN A 15 76.15 -26.02 3.86
CA GLN A 15 76.48 -25.34 2.60
C GLN A 15 75.74 -25.98 1.42
N LEU A 16 75.57 -27.31 1.40
CA LEU A 16 74.74 -28.00 0.41
C LEU A 16 73.25 -27.69 0.61
N LEU A 17 72.78 -27.51 1.85
CA LEU A 17 71.41 -27.11 2.15
C LEU A 17 71.17 -25.66 1.73
N CYS A 18 72.11 -24.74 1.99
CA CYS A 18 72.04 -23.35 1.53
C CYS A 18 72.12 -23.24 0.01
N VAL A 19 72.96 -24.05 -0.65
CA VAL A 19 73.02 -24.14 -2.12
C VAL A 19 71.76 -24.80 -2.67
N ALA A 20 71.17 -25.79 -1.99
CA ALA A 20 69.89 -26.38 -2.39
C ALA A 20 68.72 -25.42 -2.20
N THR A 21 68.71 -24.58 -1.15
CA THR A 21 67.71 -23.52 -0.99
C THR A 21 67.93 -22.35 -1.95
N LEU A 22 69.17 -22.01 -2.30
CA LEU A 22 69.46 -21.03 -3.35
C LEU A 22 69.17 -21.60 -4.75
N MET A 23 69.35 -22.90 -4.97
CA MET A 23 68.93 -23.57 -6.21
C MET A 23 67.41 -23.70 -6.28
N LEU A 24 66.70 -23.93 -5.15
CA LEU A 24 65.24 -23.88 -5.10
C LEU A 24 64.69 -22.46 -5.29
N ALA A 25 65.42 -21.43 -4.85
CA ALA A 25 65.10 -20.02 -5.12
C ALA A 25 65.48 -19.56 -6.55
N LEU A 26 66.36 -20.30 -7.25
CA LEU A 26 66.79 -20.04 -8.64
C LEU A 26 66.21 -21.04 -9.66
N TRP A 27 65.46 -22.05 -9.21
CA TRP A 27 64.62 -22.97 -10.00
C TRP A 27 63.12 -22.63 -9.89
N GLY A 28 62.77 -21.48 -9.31
CA GLY A 28 61.44 -20.90 -9.40
C GLY A 28 61.22 -20.02 -10.65
N CYS A 29 62.16 -20.00 -11.59
CA CYS A 29 62.04 -19.26 -12.86
C CYS A 29 62.72 -20.04 -13.98
N SER A 30 61.97 -20.81 -14.77
CA SER A 30 62.25 -21.18 -16.18
C SER A 30 61.60 -22.53 -16.55
N ASN A 31 60.40 -22.45 -17.13
CA ASN A 31 59.74 -23.41 -18.04
C ASN A 31 59.59 -24.87 -17.60
N SER A 32 58.37 -25.23 -17.19
CA SER A 32 57.38 -25.89 -18.08
C SER A 32 56.26 -26.49 -17.24
N ASP A 33 55.06 -25.94 -17.37
CA ASP A 33 53.77 -26.63 -17.52
C ASP A 33 52.71 -25.56 -17.31
N ASN A 34 51.82 -25.40 -18.30
CA ASN A 34 50.65 -24.53 -18.27
C ASN A 34 49.96 -24.58 -16.90
N TYR A 35 50.21 -23.59 -16.06
CA TYR A 35 49.09 -22.87 -15.48
C TYR A 35 48.71 -21.87 -16.57
N ASP A 36 47.93 -22.36 -17.53
CA ASP A 36 47.03 -21.48 -18.25
C ASP A 36 46.17 -20.87 -17.14
N ALA A 37 46.59 -19.70 -16.62
CA ALA A 37 45.61 -18.75 -16.15
C ALA A 37 44.63 -18.65 -17.33
N PRO A 38 43.33 -18.95 -17.14
CA PRO A 38 42.38 -18.72 -18.23
C PRO A 38 42.66 -17.31 -18.75
N GLU A 39 42.83 -17.19 -20.07
CA GLU A 39 42.86 -15.87 -20.72
C GLU A 39 41.68 -15.12 -20.12
N SER A 40 41.98 -14.00 -19.49
CA SER A 40 41.02 -13.34 -18.65
C SER A 40 39.75 -13.08 -19.46
N ALA A 41 38.58 -13.01 -18.81
CA ALA A 41 37.35 -12.53 -19.42
C ALA A 41 37.42 -11.02 -19.80
N GLU A 42 38.61 -10.54 -20.15
CA GLU A 42 38.86 -9.25 -20.77
C GLU A 42 38.34 -9.28 -22.21
N ASN A 43 37.42 -8.37 -22.50
CA ASN A 43 36.98 -8.07 -23.84
C ASN A 43 37.42 -6.66 -24.23
N THR A 44 37.81 -6.48 -25.49
CA THR A 44 38.03 -5.13 -26.02
C THR A 44 36.66 -4.42 -26.15
N PRO A 45 36.56 -3.12 -25.84
CA PRO A 45 35.39 -2.33 -26.19
C PRO A 45 34.98 -2.56 -27.65
N ILE A 46 33.67 -2.65 -27.91
CA ILE A 46 33.16 -2.61 -29.29
C ILE A 46 33.71 -1.33 -29.94
N ALA A 47 34.16 -1.43 -31.20
CA ALA A 47 34.83 -0.33 -31.88
C ALA A 47 34.08 1.00 -31.73
N GLY A 48 34.72 1.97 -31.09
CA GLY A 48 34.16 3.30 -30.81
C GLY A 48 33.64 3.50 -29.38
N ALA A 49 33.29 2.46 -28.61
CA ALA A 49 32.74 2.60 -27.25
C ALA A 49 33.80 3.02 -26.21
N ALA A 50 33.37 3.75 -25.17
CA ALA A 50 34.25 4.22 -24.09
C ALA A 50 34.64 3.10 -23.09
N THR A 51 33.81 2.07 -22.93
CA THR A 51 34.04 0.96 -21.99
C THR A 51 33.86 -0.41 -22.66
N SER A 52 34.30 -1.48 -21.98
CA SER A 52 34.14 -2.87 -22.41
C SER A 52 32.83 -3.51 -21.93
N VAL A 53 31.88 -2.75 -21.37
CA VAL A 53 30.64 -3.27 -20.79
C VAL A 53 29.72 -3.91 -21.85
N LEU A 54 29.62 -3.30 -23.04
CA LEU A 54 28.77 -3.83 -24.11
C LEU A 54 29.51 -4.93 -24.88
N ILE A 55 28.94 -6.15 -24.93
CA ILE A 55 29.55 -7.31 -25.61
C ILE A 55 28.69 -7.83 -26.76
N ASP A 56 29.30 -8.57 -27.69
CA ASP A 56 28.58 -9.27 -28.75
C ASP A 56 28.39 -10.77 -28.44
N ALA A 57 27.58 -11.44 -29.26
CA ALA A 57 27.32 -12.87 -29.11
C ALA A 57 28.58 -13.74 -29.23
N ASN A 58 29.57 -13.33 -30.05
CA ASN A 58 30.82 -14.09 -30.22
C ASN A 58 31.64 -14.08 -28.94
N THR A 59 31.67 -12.95 -28.22
CA THR A 59 32.38 -12.80 -26.95
C THR A 59 31.79 -13.75 -25.91
N LEU A 60 30.47 -13.73 -25.72
CA LEU A 60 29.79 -14.65 -24.79
C LEU A 60 30.01 -16.11 -25.20
N LYS A 61 29.92 -16.43 -26.50
CA LYS A 61 30.20 -17.77 -27.01
C LYS A 61 31.64 -18.22 -26.74
N GLY A 62 32.61 -17.31 -26.83
CA GLY A 62 34.00 -17.58 -26.49
C GLY A 62 34.16 -18.01 -25.03
N TRP A 63 33.52 -17.29 -24.11
CA TRP A 63 33.51 -17.67 -22.69
C TRP A 63 32.78 -19.00 -22.41
N MET A 64 31.71 -19.29 -23.16
CA MET A 64 31.05 -20.60 -23.10
C MET A 64 31.99 -21.72 -23.58
N ASP A 65 32.74 -21.51 -24.66
CA ASP A 65 33.70 -22.50 -25.20
C ASP A 65 34.89 -22.75 -24.27
N GLN A 66 35.28 -21.72 -23.51
CA GLN A 66 36.30 -21.82 -22.46
C GLN A 66 35.78 -22.49 -21.18
N GLY A 67 34.47 -22.73 -21.07
CA GLY A 67 33.85 -23.35 -19.89
C GLY A 67 33.72 -22.41 -18.69
N LEU A 68 33.72 -21.09 -18.90
CA LEU A 68 33.66 -20.10 -17.82
C LEU A 68 32.23 -19.89 -17.29
N VAL A 69 31.21 -20.15 -18.10
CA VAL A 69 29.80 -19.92 -17.73
C VAL A 69 29.36 -20.90 -16.64
N ASN A 70 28.94 -20.36 -15.49
CA ASN A 70 28.57 -21.08 -14.26
C ASN A 70 29.65 -22.06 -13.77
N SER A 71 30.93 -21.75 -13.99
CA SER A 71 32.02 -22.60 -13.51
C SER A 71 32.10 -22.62 -11.98
N ASP A 72 32.59 -23.72 -11.40
CA ASP A 72 32.92 -23.83 -9.96
C ASP A 72 34.34 -23.27 -9.64
N GLY A 73 35.00 -22.64 -10.62
CA GLY A 73 36.34 -22.05 -10.45
C GLY A 73 36.29 -20.71 -9.74
N PHE A 74 37.37 -20.37 -9.02
CA PHE A 74 37.48 -19.14 -8.23
C PHE A 74 37.86 -17.90 -9.05
N ASP A 75 38.52 -18.04 -10.21
CA ASP A 75 38.94 -16.90 -11.03
C ASP A 75 38.01 -16.74 -12.25
N GLN A 76 37.30 -15.62 -12.30
CA GLN A 76 36.58 -15.10 -13.48
C GLN A 76 35.46 -16.00 -14.03
N LYS A 77 34.67 -16.55 -13.10
CA LYS A 77 33.38 -17.18 -13.39
C LYS A 77 32.48 -16.19 -14.15
N VAL A 78 31.76 -16.69 -15.15
CA VAL A 78 30.75 -15.90 -15.88
C VAL A 78 29.36 -16.36 -15.47
N VAL A 79 28.50 -15.43 -15.03
CA VAL A 79 27.07 -15.70 -14.79
C VAL A 79 26.25 -14.92 -15.81
N VAL A 80 25.40 -15.62 -16.57
CA VAL A 80 24.50 -15.00 -17.53
C VAL A 80 23.13 -14.81 -16.88
N LEU A 81 22.76 -13.56 -16.64
CA LEU A 81 21.52 -13.14 -15.99
C LEU A 81 20.50 -12.72 -17.06
N ASP A 82 19.52 -13.58 -17.32
CA ASP A 82 18.40 -13.33 -18.24
C ASP A 82 17.24 -12.68 -17.48
N TYR A 83 17.11 -11.36 -17.60
CA TYR A 83 16.16 -10.56 -16.82
C TYR A 83 14.92 -10.19 -17.64
N GLY A 84 13.73 -10.39 -17.06
CA GLY A 84 12.47 -9.99 -17.70
C GLY A 84 11.21 -10.33 -16.91
N ALA A 85 10.05 -9.98 -17.49
CA ALA A 85 8.73 -10.18 -16.89
C ALA A 85 8.18 -11.62 -17.01
N TYR A 86 9.02 -12.61 -16.69
CA TYR A 86 8.70 -14.02 -16.80
C TYR A 86 7.69 -14.48 -15.73
N THR A 87 6.89 -15.51 -16.04
CA THR A 87 6.01 -16.19 -15.08
C THR A 87 6.63 -17.46 -14.49
N MET A 88 7.90 -17.75 -14.82
CA MET A 88 8.68 -18.93 -14.41
C MET A 88 7.87 -20.23 -14.37
N ASP A 89 7.36 -20.65 -15.53
CA ASP A 89 6.61 -21.89 -15.68
C ASP A 89 7.38 -22.82 -16.63
N PRO A 90 7.99 -23.92 -16.13
CA PRO A 90 8.74 -24.86 -16.95
C PRO A 90 7.95 -25.43 -18.14
N ALA A 91 6.62 -25.46 -18.08
CA ALA A 91 5.78 -25.95 -19.16
C ALA A 91 5.58 -24.94 -20.31
N THR A 92 5.75 -23.64 -20.04
CA THR A 92 5.55 -22.54 -21.00
C THR A 92 6.79 -21.67 -21.23
N ASP A 93 7.88 -21.98 -20.54
CA ASP A 93 9.15 -21.27 -20.61
C ASP A 93 9.74 -21.31 -22.02
N ALA A 94 9.93 -20.12 -22.60
CA ALA A 94 10.64 -19.97 -23.88
C ALA A 94 12.09 -20.46 -23.76
N LYS A 95 12.75 -20.74 -24.90
CA LYS A 95 14.18 -21.06 -24.89
C LYS A 95 14.99 -19.89 -24.31
N ARG A 96 16.08 -20.23 -23.62
CA ARG A 96 17.10 -19.32 -23.09
C ARG A 96 18.48 -19.71 -23.59
N ILE A 97 19.45 -18.81 -23.48
CA ILE A 97 20.85 -19.13 -23.77
C ILE A 97 21.29 -20.25 -22.82
N GLN A 98 21.99 -21.26 -23.31
CA GLN A 98 22.50 -22.35 -22.48
C GLN A 98 23.36 -21.79 -21.34
N GLY A 99 23.02 -22.15 -20.09
CA GLY A 99 23.68 -21.64 -18.90
C GLY A 99 23.13 -20.30 -18.38
N ALA A 100 22.19 -19.66 -19.07
CA ALA A 100 21.56 -18.45 -18.56
C ALA A 100 20.55 -18.75 -17.45
N CYS A 101 20.63 -17.96 -16.40
CA CYS A 101 19.76 -18.00 -15.24
C CYS A 101 18.70 -16.91 -15.32
N ARG A 102 17.43 -17.27 -15.11
CA ARG A 102 16.35 -16.28 -15.20
C ARG A 102 16.19 -15.53 -13.90
N VAL A 103 15.96 -14.23 -14.03
CA VAL A 103 15.61 -13.34 -12.94
C VAL A 103 14.36 -12.58 -13.32
N THR A 104 13.44 -12.42 -12.39
CA THR A 104 12.15 -11.77 -12.63
C THR A 104 12.13 -10.35 -12.09
N ASN A 105 11.19 -9.53 -12.57
CA ASN A 105 10.99 -8.17 -12.07
C ASN A 105 10.82 -8.11 -10.54
N THR A 106 10.22 -9.14 -9.94
CA THR A 106 10.01 -9.21 -8.49
C THR A 106 11.28 -9.52 -7.71
N ASP A 107 12.27 -10.13 -8.35
CA ASP A 107 13.59 -10.39 -7.75
C ASP A 107 14.43 -9.11 -7.68
N LEU A 108 14.32 -8.24 -8.69
CA LEU A 108 15.12 -7.01 -8.86
C LEU A 108 14.27 -5.73 -8.91
N ALA A 109 13.20 -5.65 -8.11
CA ALA A 109 12.48 -4.42 -7.88
C ALA A 109 11.79 -4.42 -6.52
N SER A 110 11.67 -3.24 -5.91
CA SER A 110 11.04 -3.08 -4.61
C SER A 110 10.02 -1.97 -4.61
N ARG A 111 9.00 -2.12 -3.76
CA ARG A 111 8.16 -1.00 -3.33
C ARG A 111 8.84 -0.42 -2.09
N ARG A 112 9.28 0.84 -2.15
CA ARG A 112 10.00 1.49 -1.03
C ARG A 112 9.41 2.87 -0.77
N VAL A 113 9.43 3.29 0.49
CA VAL A 113 9.05 4.65 0.88
C VAL A 113 10.18 5.59 0.50
N GLU A 114 9.83 6.71 -0.11
CA GLU A 114 10.78 7.76 -0.48
C GLU A 114 10.08 9.12 -0.54
N GLY A 115 10.61 10.09 0.22
CA GLY A 115 9.95 11.36 0.48
C GLY A 115 8.71 11.13 1.34
N VAL A 116 7.53 11.51 0.81
CA VAL A 116 6.24 11.39 1.53
C VAL A 116 5.38 10.20 1.07
N ALA A 117 5.85 9.41 0.09
CA ALA A 117 5.05 8.36 -0.54
C ALA A 117 5.86 7.09 -0.86
N THR A 118 5.16 5.96 -1.08
CA THR A 118 5.80 4.75 -1.62
C THR A 118 5.87 4.83 -3.14
N ALA A 119 7.05 4.64 -3.70
CA ALA A 119 7.25 4.52 -5.14
C ALA A 119 7.46 3.07 -5.56
N PHE A 120 7.04 2.76 -6.78
CA PHE A 120 7.30 1.48 -7.42
C PHE A 120 7.48 1.68 -8.93
N PRO A 121 8.44 0.99 -9.53
CA PRO A 121 9.48 0.14 -8.94
C PRO A 121 10.71 0.95 -8.57
N LEU A 122 11.20 0.77 -7.34
CA LEU A 122 12.50 1.30 -6.90
C LEU A 122 13.57 0.19 -6.91
N VAL A 123 14.82 0.60 -6.70
CA VAL A 123 15.98 -0.29 -6.53
C VAL A 123 15.71 -1.40 -5.51
N ALA A 124 16.25 -2.60 -5.79
CA ALA A 124 16.13 -3.76 -4.92
C ALA A 124 16.79 -3.52 -3.57
N THR A 125 16.19 -4.05 -2.51
CA THR A 125 16.79 -4.08 -1.17
C THR A 125 18.06 -4.94 -1.13
N GLY A 126 18.90 -4.72 -0.12
CA GLY A 126 20.13 -5.50 0.06
C GLY A 126 19.84 -7.00 0.19
N GLU A 127 18.77 -7.37 0.89
CA GLU A 127 18.33 -8.76 1.03
C GLU A 127 17.89 -9.38 -0.30
N GLN A 128 17.19 -8.62 -1.15
CA GLN A 128 16.80 -9.08 -2.48
C GLN A 128 18.01 -9.26 -3.39
N MET A 129 18.98 -8.34 -3.31
CA MET A 129 20.25 -8.50 -4.02
C MET A 129 20.99 -9.74 -3.56
N ASP A 130 21.19 -9.91 -2.25
CA ASP A 130 21.87 -11.09 -1.67
C ASP A 130 21.20 -12.40 -2.08
N ALA A 131 19.87 -12.46 -2.06
CA ALA A 131 19.14 -13.64 -2.51
C ALA A 131 19.42 -13.98 -3.99
N VAL A 132 19.52 -12.98 -4.87
CA VAL A 132 19.88 -13.18 -6.27
C VAL A 132 21.34 -13.60 -6.40
N LEU A 133 22.27 -12.92 -5.72
CA LEU A 133 23.71 -13.23 -5.77
C LEU A 133 23.98 -14.66 -5.32
N GLN A 134 23.45 -15.04 -4.16
CA GLN A 134 23.64 -16.36 -3.57
C GLN A 134 23.00 -17.45 -4.42
N ARG A 135 21.77 -17.25 -4.91
CA ARG A 135 21.09 -18.21 -5.79
C ARG A 135 21.84 -18.45 -7.09
N LEU A 136 22.42 -17.40 -7.67
CA LEU A 136 23.15 -17.49 -8.94
C LEU A 136 24.63 -17.86 -8.77
N GLY A 137 25.11 -17.95 -7.53
CA GLY A 137 26.51 -18.21 -7.23
C GLY A 137 27.43 -17.07 -7.62
N ILE A 138 26.96 -15.83 -7.59
CA ILE A 138 27.75 -14.64 -7.89
C ILE A 138 28.59 -14.30 -6.65
N ASP A 139 29.84 -13.90 -6.87
CA ASP A 139 30.80 -13.39 -5.89
C ASP A 139 31.53 -12.15 -6.42
N GLU A 140 32.50 -11.64 -5.64
CA GLU A 140 33.31 -10.45 -5.97
C GLU A 140 34.05 -10.53 -7.31
N ASP A 141 34.44 -11.72 -7.74
CA ASP A 141 35.24 -11.97 -8.96
C ASP A 141 34.40 -12.40 -10.17
N THR A 142 33.08 -12.44 -10.02
CA THR A 142 32.18 -12.92 -11.07
C THR A 142 31.94 -11.84 -12.14
N ILE A 143 32.10 -12.22 -13.42
CA ILE A 143 31.63 -11.44 -14.56
C ILE A 143 30.14 -11.71 -14.78
N ILE A 144 29.32 -10.66 -14.76
CA ILE A 144 27.86 -10.75 -14.86
C ILE A 144 27.43 -10.25 -16.23
N VAL A 145 26.81 -11.13 -17.02
CA VAL A 145 26.30 -10.82 -18.36
C VAL A 145 24.78 -10.68 -18.31
N PHE A 146 24.30 -9.43 -18.42
CA PHE A 146 22.87 -9.13 -18.51
C PHE A 146 22.34 -9.35 -19.93
N THR A 147 21.25 -10.10 -20.03
CA THR A 147 20.51 -10.33 -21.28
C THR A 147 19.01 -10.36 -21.03
N THR A 148 18.22 -10.46 -22.09
CA THR A 148 16.77 -10.60 -22.03
C THR A 148 16.21 -11.18 -23.32
N SER A 149 15.05 -11.82 -23.23
CA SER A 149 14.17 -12.08 -24.38
C SER A 149 13.11 -10.97 -24.60
N GLY A 150 13.02 -10.01 -23.68
CA GLY A 150 12.13 -8.87 -23.73
C GLY A 150 12.82 -7.58 -24.20
N PRO A 151 12.26 -6.40 -23.84
CA PRO A 151 12.87 -5.11 -24.15
C PRO A 151 14.20 -4.85 -23.42
N MET A 152 15.11 -4.12 -24.07
CA MET A 152 16.46 -3.83 -23.56
C MET A 152 16.49 -2.99 -22.26
N TYR A 153 15.37 -2.39 -21.87
CA TYR A 153 15.29 -1.71 -20.57
C TYR A 153 15.38 -2.67 -19.37
N PHE A 154 15.10 -3.98 -19.55
CA PHE A 154 15.32 -4.95 -18.48
C PHE A 154 16.83 -5.08 -18.16
N PRO A 155 17.69 -5.57 -19.07
CA PRO A 155 19.10 -5.79 -18.76
C PRO A 155 19.84 -4.50 -18.40
N THR A 156 19.44 -3.35 -18.96
CA THR A 156 20.00 -2.05 -18.56
C THR A 156 19.54 -1.59 -17.17
N ARG A 157 18.33 -1.96 -16.72
CA ARG A 157 17.89 -1.78 -15.33
C ARG A 157 18.70 -2.65 -14.37
N ALA A 158 18.92 -3.92 -14.68
CA ALA A 158 19.77 -4.79 -13.87
C ALA A 158 21.20 -4.23 -13.77
N TYR A 159 21.78 -3.81 -14.89
CA TYR A 159 23.08 -3.13 -14.91
C TYR A 159 23.15 -1.94 -13.94
N TRP A 160 22.16 -1.03 -13.99
CA TRP A 160 22.10 0.12 -13.09
C TRP A 160 22.03 -0.29 -11.61
N MET A 161 21.23 -1.29 -11.27
CA MET A 161 21.07 -1.75 -9.89
C MET A 161 22.35 -2.36 -9.33
N PHE A 162 23.06 -3.17 -10.11
CA PHE A 162 24.35 -3.73 -9.68
C PHE A 162 25.39 -2.61 -9.50
N ARG A 163 25.40 -1.60 -10.38
CA ARG A 163 26.25 -0.42 -10.20
C ARG A 163 25.93 0.34 -8.92
N TYR A 164 24.66 0.57 -8.61
CA TYR A 164 24.21 1.25 -7.38
C TYR A 164 24.73 0.56 -6.11
N TRP A 165 24.63 -0.77 -6.04
CA TRP A 165 25.09 -1.56 -4.89
C TRP A 165 26.62 -1.63 -4.73
N GLY A 166 27.37 -1.23 -5.75
CA GLY A 166 28.83 -1.14 -5.70
C GLY A 166 29.56 -2.18 -6.56
N PHE A 167 28.87 -2.92 -7.43
CA PHE A 167 29.57 -3.82 -8.35
C PHE A 167 30.46 -3.01 -9.31
N PRO A 168 31.74 -3.41 -9.47
CA PRO A 168 32.66 -2.71 -10.36
C PRO A 168 32.19 -2.82 -11.82
N GLN A 169 32.29 -1.71 -12.56
CA GLN A 169 31.80 -1.63 -13.94
C GLN A 169 32.49 -2.66 -14.86
N GLU A 170 33.76 -2.97 -14.59
CA GLU A 170 34.55 -3.98 -15.28
C GLU A 170 34.03 -5.42 -15.11
N ASN A 171 33.20 -5.70 -14.10
CA ASN A 171 32.58 -7.01 -13.92
C ASN A 171 31.20 -7.10 -14.57
N LEU A 172 30.62 -5.97 -14.94
CA LEU A 172 29.28 -5.90 -15.53
C LEU A 172 29.35 -5.89 -17.06
N LYS A 173 28.53 -6.73 -17.69
CA LYS A 173 28.46 -6.85 -19.16
C LYS A 173 27.01 -6.87 -19.61
N LEU A 174 26.73 -6.28 -20.77
CA LEU A 174 25.40 -6.33 -21.40
C LEU A 174 25.52 -6.94 -22.80
N LEU A 175 24.70 -7.95 -23.09
CA LEU A 175 24.68 -8.61 -24.40
C LEU A 175 23.94 -7.76 -25.44
N ASN A 176 24.68 -7.22 -26.41
CA ASN A 176 24.14 -6.29 -27.40
C ASN A 176 23.14 -6.98 -28.35
N GLY A 177 21.87 -6.60 -28.24
CA GLY A 177 20.75 -7.24 -28.96
C GLY A 177 20.11 -8.43 -28.22
N GLY A 178 20.55 -8.72 -26.98
CA GLY A 178 19.92 -9.70 -26.09
C GLY A 178 19.89 -11.13 -26.63
N ASN A 179 18.91 -11.92 -26.17
CA ASN A 179 18.78 -13.32 -26.55
C ASN A 179 18.54 -13.50 -28.05
N THR A 180 17.84 -12.56 -28.71
CA THR A 180 17.59 -12.62 -30.16
C THR A 180 18.88 -12.56 -30.96
N ALA A 181 19.78 -11.62 -30.65
CA ALA A 181 21.05 -11.51 -31.37
C ALA A 181 21.96 -12.73 -31.14
N PHE A 182 21.85 -13.38 -29.97
CA PHE A 182 22.56 -14.61 -29.69
C PHE A 182 21.97 -15.80 -30.45
N GLU A 183 20.64 -15.95 -30.45
CA GLU A 183 19.93 -17.01 -31.19
C GLU A 183 20.19 -16.92 -32.70
N ASP A 184 20.18 -15.71 -33.27
CA ASP A 184 20.50 -15.50 -34.69
C ASP A 184 21.90 -16.01 -35.07
N ALA A 185 22.86 -15.90 -34.15
CA ALA A 185 24.24 -16.37 -34.35
C ALA A 185 24.43 -17.86 -33.98
N TYR A 186 23.75 -18.34 -32.93
CA TYR A 186 24.00 -19.61 -32.25
C TYR A 186 22.71 -20.28 -31.74
N ASN A 187 21.71 -20.42 -32.60
CA ASN A 187 20.42 -21.04 -32.26
C ASN A 187 20.52 -22.47 -31.67
N ASP A 188 21.59 -23.21 -31.96
CA ASP A 188 21.86 -24.54 -31.39
C ASP A 188 22.18 -24.52 -29.89
N LEU A 189 22.52 -23.36 -29.33
CA LEU A 189 22.78 -23.14 -27.90
C LEU A 189 21.58 -22.56 -27.16
N MET A 190 20.42 -22.49 -27.81
CA MET A 190 19.17 -22.10 -27.16
C MET A 190 18.47 -23.35 -26.61
N THR A 191 18.25 -23.39 -25.29
CA THR A 191 17.70 -24.55 -24.59
C THR A 191 16.55 -24.18 -23.66
N THR A 192 15.72 -25.16 -23.29
CA THR A 192 14.75 -25.05 -22.19
C THR A 192 15.32 -25.58 -20.88
N ASP A 193 16.51 -26.17 -20.90
CA ASP A 193 17.18 -26.70 -19.72
C ASP A 193 17.51 -25.59 -18.74
N VAL A 194 17.25 -25.86 -17.46
CA VAL A 194 17.47 -24.95 -16.35
C VAL A 194 18.84 -25.26 -15.73
N PRO A 195 19.79 -24.30 -15.69
CA PRO A 195 21.07 -24.51 -15.01
C PRO A 195 20.88 -24.53 -13.49
N THR A 196 21.80 -25.19 -12.79
CA THR A 196 21.84 -25.31 -11.33
C THR A 196 23.23 -24.88 -10.84
N PRO A 197 23.54 -23.57 -10.86
CA PRO A 197 24.84 -23.09 -10.37
C PRO A 197 25.02 -23.40 -8.88
N THR A 198 26.27 -23.59 -8.46
CA THR A 198 26.60 -23.69 -7.04
C THR A 198 26.32 -22.36 -6.36
N ALA A 199 25.47 -22.37 -5.33
CA ALA A 199 25.11 -21.18 -4.58
C ALA A 199 26.34 -20.57 -3.86
N SER A 200 26.41 -19.24 -3.80
CA SER A 200 27.44 -18.51 -3.06
C SER A 200 26.93 -18.11 -1.67
N THR A 201 27.83 -17.63 -0.81
CA THR A 201 27.49 -16.98 0.46
C THR A 201 27.72 -15.47 0.40
N PHE A 202 27.98 -14.94 -0.81
CA PHE A 202 28.38 -13.56 -1.02
C PHE A 202 27.20 -12.62 -0.77
N SER A 203 27.50 -11.47 -0.17
CA SER A 203 26.55 -10.40 0.10
C SER A 203 27.04 -9.10 -0.52
N VAL A 204 26.11 -8.18 -0.82
CA VAL A 204 26.46 -6.78 -1.15
C VAL A 204 27.22 -6.09 -0.01
N LYS A 205 27.16 -6.62 1.23
CA LYS A 205 27.98 -6.18 2.37
C LYS A 205 29.47 -6.53 2.22
N ASP A 206 29.80 -7.52 1.40
CA ASP A 206 31.18 -7.95 1.15
C ASP A 206 31.87 -7.09 0.07
N LEU A 207 31.12 -6.27 -0.67
CA LEU A 207 31.67 -5.36 -1.68
C LEU A 207 32.50 -4.24 -1.03
N GLU A 208 33.65 -3.93 -1.61
CA GLU A 208 34.48 -2.82 -1.16
C GLU A 208 33.79 -1.45 -1.42
N GLY A 209 33.97 -0.52 -0.48
CA GLY A 209 33.48 0.86 -0.58
C GLY A 209 32.03 1.06 -0.15
N ASP A 210 31.61 2.32 -0.08
CA ASP A 210 30.26 2.70 0.31
C ASP A 210 29.24 2.42 -0.82
N LEU A 211 27.97 2.72 -0.58
CA LEU A 211 26.93 2.66 -1.61
C LEU A 211 27.22 3.70 -2.71
N ASN A 212 26.97 3.37 -3.99
CA ASN A 212 27.07 4.37 -5.08
C ASN A 212 25.76 5.17 -5.18
N ASP A 213 25.42 5.87 -4.09
CA ASP A 213 24.20 6.66 -3.94
C ASP A 213 24.05 7.74 -5.02
N ASP A 214 25.16 8.36 -5.45
CA ASP A 214 25.22 9.34 -6.55
C ASP A 214 24.61 8.86 -7.89
N LEU A 215 24.48 7.55 -8.11
CA LEU A 215 23.88 6.99 -9.34
C LEU A 215 22.35 6.99 -9.32
N ARG A 216 21.75 7.27 -8.16
CA ARG A 216 20.31 7.39 -7.95
C ARG A 216 20.01 8.84 -7.58
N LEU A 217 18.88 9.34 -8.09
CA LEU A 217 18.35 10.63 -7.66
C LEU A 217 17.09 10.37 -6.85
N SER A 218 17.02 10.92 -5.65
CA SER A 218 15.80 10.85 -4.84
C SER A 218 14.76 11.88 -5.27
N ILE A 219 13.55 11.79 -4.72
CA ILE A 219 12.53 12.82 -4.94
C ILE A 219 12.99 14.19 -4.44
N GLY A 220 13.60 14.30 -3.25
CA GLY A 220 14.05 15.58 -2.73
C GLY A 220 15.15 16.20 -3.59
N GLU A 221 16.08 15.38 -4.07
CA GLU A 221 17.15 15.84 -4.96
C GLU A 221 16.62 16.20 -6.36
N MET A 222 15.59 15.50 -6.85
CA MET A 222 14.91 15.84 -8.10
C MET A 222 14.19 17.18 -7.99
N LEU A 223 13.52 17.46 -6.87
CA LEU A 223 12.85 18.73 -6.63
C LEU A 223 13.86 19.89 -6.60
N ASN A 224 15.01 19.70 -5.93
CA ASN A 224 16.09 20.68 -5.91
C ASN A 224 16.71 20.90 -7.30
N LEU A 225 16.94 19.81 -8.05
CA LEU A 225 17.42 19.90 -9.43
C LEU A 225 16.49 20.74 -10.32
N VAL A 226 15.18 20.59 -10.15
CA VAL A 226 14.19 21.36 -10.91
C VAL A 226 14.18 22.83 -10.45
N ALA A 227 14.23 23.08 -9.14
CA ALA A 227 14.21 24.43 -8.59
C ALA A 227 15.45 25.26 -8.99
N ASP A 228 16.63 24.63 -9.01
CA ASP A 228 17.92 25.27 -9.29
C ASP A 228 18.49 24.83 -10.66
N PHE A 229 17.64 24.43 -11.61
CA PHE A 229 18.08 23.91 -12.91
C PHE A 229 18.97 24.93 -13.65
N ASP A 230 20.22 24.53 -13.96
CA ASP A 230 21.13 25.29 -14.80
C ASP A 230 21.55 24.48 -16.03
N SER A 231 21.11 24.93 -17.20
CA SER A 231 21.42 24.28 -18.48
C SER A 231 22.92 24.24 -18.83
N GLU A 232 23.77 24.99 -18.14
CA GLU A 232 25.23 24.91 -18.29
C GLU A 232 25.84 23.74 -17.51
N THR A 233 25.19 23.25 -16.45
CA THR A 233 25.67 22.14 -15.59
C THR A 233 24.82 20.89 -15.66
N ASP A 234 23.55 21.00 -16.05
CA ASP A 234 22.56 19.93 -15.93
C ASP A 234 21.87 19.60 -17.25
N VAL A 235 21.52 18.32 -17.40
CA VAL A 235 20.67 17.82 -18.49
C VAL A 235 19.67 16.83 -17.93
N ILE A 236 18.38 17.09 -18.11
CA ILE A 236 17.30 16.19 -17.70
C ILE A 236 16.69 15.55 -18.96
N LEU A 237 16.60 14.22 -19.02
CA LEU A 237 16.08 13.48 -20.18
C LEU A 237 14.85 12.61 -19.86
N ASP A 238 13.76 12.84 -20.60
CA ASP A 238 12.52 12.06 -20.55
C ASP A 238 12.49 10.97 -21.62
N ALA A 239 12.28 9.70 -21.21
CA ALA A 239 12.20 8.55 -22.11
C ALA A 239 10.77 8.07 -22.45
N ARG A 240 9.68 8.72 -22.01
CA ARG A 240 8.29 8.21 -22.13
C ARG A 240 7.71 8.30 -23.55
N GLY A 241 8.13 9.28 -24.33
CA GLY A 241 7.59 9.55 -25.67
C GLY A 241 7.08 10.98 -25.81
N PRO A 242 6.97 11.51 -27.05
CA PRO A 242 6.67 12.93 -27.26
C PRO A 242 5.26 13.30 -26.79
N LYS A 243 4.31 12.36 -26.85
CA LYS A 243 2.92 12.55 -26.38
C LYS A 243 2.83 12.75 -24.86
N TRP A 244 3.63 12.00 -24.11
CA TRP A 244 3.68 12.05 -22.64
C TRP A 244 4.49 13.25 -22.18
N TYR A 245 5.64 13.48 -22.81
CA TYR A 245 6.49 14.64 -22.59
C TYR A 245 5.75 15.96 -22.81
N SER A 246 4.94 16.08 -23.87
CA SER A 246 4.20 17.31 -24.16
C SER A 246 2.93 17.51 -23.33
N GLY A 247 2.61 16.60 -22.40
CA GLY A 247 1.34 16.63 -21.66
C GLY A 247 0.10 16.32 -22.50
N ALA A 248 0.24 15.96 -23.78
CA ALA A 248 -0.88 15.74 -24.71
C ALA A 248 -1.50 14.33 -24.58
N ALA A 249 -1.24 13.65 -23.47
CA ALA A 249 -1.73 12.30 -23.25
C ALA A 249 -3.18 12.30 -22.77
N SER A 250 -4.06 11.65 -23.54
CA SER A 250 -5.50 11.56 -23.27
C SER A 250 -5.87 10.52 -22.18
N SER A 251 -4.88 9.92 -21.52
CA SER A 251 -5.07 8.90 -20.48
C SER A 251 -3.83 8.85 -19.59
N PRO A 252 -3.96 8.71 -18.26
CA PRO A 252 -2.82 8.56 -17.35
C PRO A 252 -1.88 7.44 -17.79
N GLY A 253 -0.57 7.62 -17.58
CA GLY A 253 0.40 6.53 -17.66
C GLY A 253 0.14 5.53 -16.54
N TYR A 254 0.12 4.23 -16.87
CA TYR A 254 -0.07 3.16 -15.88
C TYR A 254 1.19 2.31 -15.78
N VAL A 255 1.64 2.05 -14.55
CA VAL A 255 2.77 1.14 -14.27
C VAL A 255 2.29 -0.31 -14.13
N THR A 256 1.23 -0.55 -13.35
CA THR A 256 0.54 -1.85 -13.25
C THR A 256 -0.86 -1.71 -12.64
N GLY A 257 -1.89 -2.37 -13.19
CA GLY A 257 -3.13 -2.68 -12.47
C GLY A 257 -4.01 -1.52 -11.96
N LYS A 258 -4.10 -0.39 -12.69
CA LYS A 258 -4.94 0.79 -12.35
C LYS A 258 -4.61 1.52 -11.03
N VAL A 259 -3.55 1.14 -10.31
CA VAL A 259 -3.27 1.67 -8.97
C VAL A 259 -2.20 2.76 -8.92
N ASP A 260 -1.26 2.86 -9.86
CA ASP A 260 -0.26 3.94 -9.93
C ASP A 260 -0.69 4.92 -11.04
N LEU A 261 -1.46 5.95 -10.70
CA LEU A 261 -1.96 6.96 -11.63
C LEU A 261 -0.99 8.14 -11.69
N THR A 262 -0.55 8.52 -12.89
CA THR A 262 0.01 9.86 -13.12
C THR A 262 -1.16 10.85 -13.18
N VAL A 263 -1.21 11.79 -12.25
CA VAL A 263 -2.34 12.75 -12.13
C VAL A 263 -2.41 13.66 -13.36
N TYR A 264 -1.25 13.97 -13.95
CA TYR A 264 -1.09 14.70 -15.20
C TYR A 264 0.18 14.26 -15.92
N ASP A 265 0.30 14.64 -17.19
CA ASP A 265 1.49 14.44 -18.02
C ASP A 265 2.15 15.77 -18.37
N GLY A 266 3.40 15.72 -18.82
CA GLY A 266 4.27 16.89 -18.97
C GLY A 266 5.73 16.47 -18.81
N HIS A 267 6.60 17.40 -18.42
CA HIS A 267 7.99 17.14 -18.06
C HIS A 267 8.45 18.15 -17.01
N PRO A 268 9.51 17.88 -16.22
CA PRO A 268 10.12 18.87 -15.35
C PRO A 268 10.70 20.02 -16.16
N GLU A 269 10.76 21.21 -15.58
CA GLU A 269 11.39 22.38 -16.19
C GLU A 269 12.82 22.05 -16.66
N GLY A 270 13.18 22.51 -17.87
CA GLY A 270 14.47 22.18 -18.50
C GLY A 270 14.57 20.77 -19.10
N GLY A 271 13.61 19.88 -18.82
CA GLY A 271 13.56 18.51 -19.33
C GLY A 271 13.52 18.42 -20.85
N GLN A 272 14.31 17.52 -21.42
CA GLN A 272 14.37 17.25 -22.87
C GLN A 272 13.89 15.84 -23.19
N TYR A 273 13.10 15.68 -24.25
CA TYR A 273 12.69 14.35 -24.71
C TYR A 273 13.77 13.66 -25.55
N LEU A 274 14.10 12.43 -25.18
CA LEU A 274 14.90 11.51 -26.00
C LEU A 274 14.32 10.09 -25.91
N ALA A 275 13.88 9.53 -27.03
CA ALA A 275 13.33 8.19 -27.05
C ALA A 275 14.43 7.15 -26.76
N TRP A 276 14.22 6.29 -25.77
CA TRP A 276 15.15 5.18 -25.52
C TRP A 276 15.29 4.26 -26.74
N VAL A 277 14.23 4.10 -27.54
CA VAL A 277 14.24 3.31 -28.78
C VAL A 277 15.20 3.87 -29.84
N ASP A 278 15.49 5.18 -29.82
CA ASP A 278 16.36 5.82 -30.81
C ASP A 278 17.83 5.44 -30.63
N LEU A 279 18.18 4.86 -29.47
CA LEU A 279 19.51 4.34 -29.16
C LEU A 279 19.82 3.03 -29.90
N PHE A 280 18.81 2.37 -30.47
CA PHE A 280 18.95 1.06 -31.10
C PHE A 280 18.90 1.14 -32.63
N GLY A 281 19.70 0.30 -33.27
CA GLY A 281 19.72 0.05 -34.70
C GLY A 281 19.14 -1.33 -35.06
N GLU A 282 19.71 -1.97 -36.06
CA GLU A 282 19.25 -3.30 -36.53
C GLU A 282 19.39 -4.37 -35.44
N GLY A 283 18.36 -5.20 -35.28
CA GLY A 283 18.36 -6.32 -34.34
C GLY A 283 18.40 -5.93 -32.86
N ASN A 284 17.83 -4.77 -32.49
CA ASN A 284 17.85 -4.21 -31.13
C ASN A 284 19.27 -3.98 -30.57
N LYS A 285 20.28 -3.83 -31.44
CA LYS A 285 21.64 -3.50 -31.03
C LYS A 285 21.77 -2.01 -30.78
N PHE A 286 22.52 -1.60 -29.76
CA PHE A 286 22.88 -0.20 -29.58
C PHE A 286 23.59 0.33 -30.83
N LYS A 287 23.29 1.57 -31.20
CA LYS A 287 24.01 2.33 -32.22
C LYS A 287 25.46 2.57 -31.80
N THR A 288 26.27 3.04 -32.74
CA THR A 288 27.67 3.39 -32.47
C THR A 288 27.77 4.53 -31.45
N LYS A 289 28.91 4.64 -30.76
CA LYS A 289 29.15 5.72 -29.81
C LYS A 289 28.92 7.08 -30.46
N GLU A 290 29.43 7.28 -31.67
CA GLU A 290 29.33 8.54 -32.40
C GLU A 290 27.88 8.91 -32.73
N GLU A 291 27.05 7.91 -33.08
CA GLU A 291 25.63 8.12 -33.34
C GLU A 291 24.85 8.44 -32.05
N ILE A 292 25.14 7.72 -30.96
CA ILE A 292 24.53 7.99 -29.65
C ILE A 292 24.95 9.36 -29.14
N GLU A 293 26.24 9.71 -29.20
CA GLU A 293 26.76 11.02 -28.80
C GLU A 293 26.07 12.14 -29.59
N ALA A 294 25.86 11.96 -30.90
CA ALA A 294 25.13 12.93 -31.71
C ALA A 294 23.65 13.09 -31.27
N LEU A 295 22.97 12.00 -30.85
CA LEU A 295 21.60 12.08 -30.33
C LEU A 295 21.53 12.87 -29.03
N PHE A 296 22.47 12.63 -28.11
CA PHE A 296 22.54 13.30 -26.81
C PHE A 296 22.99 14.77 -26.94
N ALA A 297 23.99 15.08 -27.77
CA ALA A 297 24.50 16.44 -27.95
C ALA A 297 23.41 17.42 -28.45
N VAL A 298 22.46 16.95 -29.27
CA VAL A 298 21.30 17.76 -29.72
C VAL A 298 20.37 18.12 -28.56
N LYS A 299 20.44 17.39 -27.43
CA LYS A 299 19.67 17.62 -26.20
C LYS A 299 20.44 18.41 -25.15
N GLY A 300 21.59 19.00 -25.52
CA GLY A 300 22.40 19.82 -24.63
C GLY A 300 23.40 19.05 -23.77
N TRP A 301 23.55 17.74 -24.01
CA TRP A 301 24.52 16.88 -23.32
C TRP A 301 25.97 17.18 -23.70
N SER A 302 26.84 17.09 -22.70
CA SER A 302 28.30 17.09 -22.83
C SER A 302 28.91 16.37 -21.61
N THR A 303 30.20 16.04 -21.69
CA THR A 303 30.89 15.22 -20.66
C THR A 303 31.08 15.92 -19.31
N ASP A 304 30.92 17.24 -19.27
CA ASP A 304 31.04 18.10 -18.10
C ASP A 304 29.71 18.36 -17.37
N LYS A 305 28.58 17.88 -17.92
CA LYS A 305 27.24 18.09 -17.35
C LYS A 305 26.67 16.84 -16.71
N MET A 306 26.04 16.99 -15.54
CA MET A 306 25.34 15.90 -14.88
C MET A 306 24.06 15.54 -15.65
N THR A 307 23.96 14.29 -16.09
CA THR A 307 22.77 13.81 -16.81
C THR A 307 21.81 13.14 -15.84
N THR A 308 20.58 13.62 -15.75
CA THR A 308 19.50 12.97 -15.02
C THR A 308 18.51 12.36 -16.00
N VAL A 309 18.27 11.05 -15.92
CA VAL A 309 17.30 10.38 -16.80
C VAL A 309 16.09 9.91 -16.01
N TYR A 310 14.91 9.98 -16.60
CA TYR A 310 13.67 9.47 -16.00
C TYR A 310 12.69 8.99 -17.07
N CYS A 311 11.69 8.21 -16.66
CA CYS A 311 10.60 7.82 -17.54
C CYS A 311 9.27 7.80 -16.79
N LEU A 312 8.40 6.82 -17.07
CA LEU A 312 7.21 6.63 -16.27
C LEU A 312 7.57 6.01 -14.91
N SER A 313 8.42 4.98 -14.87
CA SER A 313 8.59 4.12 -13.69
C SER A 313 10.02 3.56 -13.54
N GLY A 314 11.05 4.33 -13.89
CA GLY A 314 12.46 3.91 -13.72
C GLY A 314 13.00 2.86 -14.69
N TYR A 315 12.17 2.15 -15.47
CA TYR A 315 12.64 1.13 -16.42
C TYR A 315 13.16 1.72 -17.73
N SER A 316 12.28 2.29 -18.56
CA SER A 316 12.64 2.73 -19.92
C SER A 316 13.62 3.91 -19.98
N ALA A 317 13.97 4.52 -18.84
CA ALA A 317 15.07 5.49 -18.74
C ALA A 317 16.45 4.83 -18.66
N THR A 318 16.54 3.58 -18.20
CA THR A 318 17.82 2.87 -18.00
C THR A 318 18.63 2.61 -19.27
N PRO A 319 18.05 2.49 -20.49
CA PRO A 319 18.85 2.52 -21.70
C PRO A 319 19.59 3.84 -21.92
N LEU A 320 19.00 4.98 -21.53
CA LEU A 320 19.68 6.28 -21.59
C LEU A 320 20.78 6.35 -20.54
N PHE A 321 20.51 5.87 -19.31
CA PHE A 321 21.53 5.73 -18.26
C PHE A 321 22.72 4.92 -18.78
N PHE A 322 22.46 3.72 -19.30
CA PHE A 322 23.48 2.82 -19.84
C PHE A 322 24.28 3.45 -20.98
N ALA A 323 23.61 4.18 -21.89
CA ALA A 323 24.29 4.87 -22.97
C ALA A 323 25.29 5.91 -22.44
N VAL A 324 24.91 6.74 -21.46
CA VAL A 324 25.80 7.76 -20.91
C VAL A 324 26.92 7.14 -20.09
N ASP A 325 26.59 6.24 -19.18
CA ASP A 325 27.54 5.64 -18.24
C ASP A 325 28.50 4.64 -18.93
N ALA A 326 27.98 3.72 -19.75
CA ALA A 326 28.75 2.61 -20.31
C ALA A 326 29.25 2.84 -21.74
N ILE A 327 28.54 3.60 -22.58
CA ILE A 327 28.95 3.80 -23.98
C ILE A 327 29.71 5.12 -24.16
N LEU A 328 29.19 6.21 -23.60
CA LEU A 328 29.76 7.54 -23.72
C LEU A 328 30.86 7.80 -22.66
N GLY A 329 30.67 7.29 -21.44
CA GLY A 329 31.56 7.49 -20.29
C GLY A 329 31.38 8.86 -19.61
N GLY A 330 30.14 9.33 -19.46
CA GLY A 330 29.79 10.61 -18.82
C GLY A 330 29.08 10.45 -17.47
N PRO A 331 28.95 11.53 -16.68
CA PRO A 331 28.25 11.48 -15.40
C PRO A 331 26.74 11.39 -15.61
N VAL A 332 26.10 10.43 -14.93
CA VAL A 332 24.67 10.18 -15.05
C VAL A 332 24.09 9.59 -13.79
N ARG A 333 22.84 9.96 -13.50
CA ARG A 333 22.01 9.43 -12.42
C ARG A 333 20.61 9.11 -12.92
N LEU A 334 19.98 8.10 -12.32
CA LEU A 334 18.61 7.72 -12.61
C LEU A 334 17.69 8.30 -11.54
N TYR A 335 16.70 9.09 -11.95
CA TYR A 335 15.58 9.40 -11.07
C TYR A 335 14.62 8.19 -11.04
N ASP A 336 14.82 7.38 -10.01
CA ASP A 336 14.32 6.00 -9.91
C ASP A 336 12.78 5.95 -9.85
N GLY A 337 12.16 6.76 -8.98
CA GLY A 337 10.70 6.84 -8.89
C GLY A 337 10.03 7.51 -10.10
N SER A 338 10.81 8.26 -10.90
CA SER A 338 10.41 8.73 -12.23
C SER A 338 9.10 9.55 -12.22
N TRP A 339 8.44 9.72 -13.37
CA TRP A 339 7.20 10.51 -13.44
C TRP A 339 6.05 9.92 -12.63
N SER A 340 6.03 8.61 -12.39
CA SER A 340 5.06 7.98 -11.50
C SER A 340 5.16 8.48 -10.07
N GLN A 341 6.35 8.88 -9.61
CA GLN A 341 6.55 9.53 -8.31
C GLN A 341 6.40 11.05 -8.44
N PHE A 342 7.10 11.69 -9.37
CA PHE A 342 7.13 13.17 -9.51
C PHE A 342 5.77 13.77 -9.89
N GLY A 343 5.03 13.15 -10.81
CA GLY A 343 3.72 13.60 -11.24
C GLY A 343 2.61 13.43 -10.18
N GLN A 344 2.94 12.92 -8.99
CA GLN A 344 2.05 12.93 -7.82
C GLN A 344 2.27 14.15 -6.91
N TYR A 345 3.38 14.89 -7.05
CA TYR A 345 3.75 16.01 -6.17
C TYR A 345 3.28 17.38 -6.69
N SER A 346 2.26 17.43 -7.56
CA SER A 346 1.68 18.71 -8.00
C SER A 346 0.65 19.25 -7.03
N ASP A 347 0.73 20.54 -6.76
CA ASP A 347 -0.22 21.34 -5.97
C ASP A 347 -1.54 21.63 -6.71
N ASN A 348 -2.14 20.63 -7.36
CA ASN A 348 -3.31 20.84 -8.22
C ASN A 348 -4.59 20.20 -7.66
N THR A 349 -5.32 20.97 -6.85
CA THR A 349 -6.68 20.66 -6.42
C THR A 349 -7.74 20.96 -7.50
N ASP A 350 -7.38 21.68 -8.56
CA ASP A 350 -8.31 22.17 -9.58
C ASP A 350 -7.95 21.67 -10.99
N ALA A 351 -8.59 20.56 -11.34
CA ALA A 351 -8.79 20.01 -12.68
C ALA A 351 -7.86 18.88 -13.14
N LEU A 352 -8.56 17.89 -13.69
CA LEU A 352 -8.12 16.84 -14.60
C LEU A 352 -7.32 17.41 -15.81
N GLY A 353 -6.07 17.83 -15.60
CA GLY A 353 -5.04 17.84 -16.64
C GLY A 353 -4.48 19.17 -17.16
N GLU A 354 -4.44 20.27 -16.41
CA GLU A 354 -3.69 21.47 -16.84
C GLU A 354 -2.83 22.09 -15.71
N ILE A 355 -1.58 22.49 -16.03
CA ILE A 355 -0.66 23.16 -15.11
C ILE A 355 -0.67 24.69 -15.40
N PRO A 356 -0.86 25.58 -14.41
CA PRO A 356 -0.92 27.04 -14.62
C PRO A 356 0.39 27.69 -15.15
N SER A 357 0.29 28.82 -15.87
CA SER A 357 1.38 29.50 -16.63
C SER A 357 2.49 30.14 -15.80
N GLY A 358 2.44 29.96 -14.49
CA GLY A 358 3.43 30.46 -13.55
C GLY A 358 3.73 29.46 -12.45
N SER A 359 3.34 28.19 -12.61
CA SER A 359 3.72 27.14 -11.68
C SER A 359 5.20 26.80 -11.87
N VAL A 360 5.93 26.69 -10.76
CA VAL A 360 7.30 26.12 -10.76
C VAL A 360 7.32 24.63 -11.16
N TRP A 361 6.13 24.04 -11.28
CA TRP A 361 5.89 22.68 -11.79
C TRP A 361 5.42 22.66 -13.26
N SER A 362 5.41 23.81 -13.94
CA SER A 362 4.91 23.94 -15.32
C SER A 362 5.88 23.39 -16.36
N SER A 363 5.32 22.81 -17.43
CA SER A 363 6.06 22.49 -18.65
C SER A 363 6.26 23.76 -19.49
N ASP A 364 7.39 23.86 -20.20
CA ASP A 364 7.76 24.98 -21.09
C ASP A 364 6.75 25.25 -22.24
N GLN A 365 5.71 24.42 -22.39
CA GLN A 365 4.63 24.59 -23.36
C GLN A 365 3.26 24.54 -22.70
N TYR A 366 2.56 25.67 -22.78
CA TYR A 366 1.14 25.77 -22.48
C TYR A 366 0.34 24.93 -23.47
N LEU A 367 -0.55 24.06 -22.96
CA LEU A 367 -1.56 23.39 -23.78
C LEU A 367 -2.49 24.47 -24.35
N ASP A 368 -2.60 24.50 -25.69
CA ASP A 368 -3.47 25.40 -26.45
C ASP A 368 -4.95 25.06 -26.15
N THR A 369 -5.63 25.96 -25.44
CA THR A 369 -7.01 25.81 -24.96
C THR A 369 -8.08 25.75 -26.07
N ASP A 370 -7.72 25.99 -27.33
CA ASP A 370 -8.66 26.00 -28.46
C ASP A 370 -8.92 24.61 -29.09
N ALA A 371 -8.17 23.58 -28.70
CA ALA A 371 -8.36 22.21 -29.20
C ALA A 371 -9.31 21.41 -28.30
N GLY A 372 -10.62 21.60 -28.46
CA GLY A 372 -11.65 20.90 -27.67
C GLY A 372 -11.54 19.36 -27.66
N TYR A 373 -10.93 18.81 -26.60
CA TYR A 373 -10.92 17.39 -26.29
C TYR A 373 -12.03 17.05 -25.30
N ARG A 374 -12.75 15.94 -25.56
CA ARG A 374 -13.70 15.32 -24.62
C ARG A 374 -13.06 14.05 -24.07
N TYR A 375 -13.07 13.89 -22.75
CA TYR A 375 -12.71 12.64 -22.10
C TYR A 375 -13.89 11.67 -22.09
N ASN A 376 -13.56 10.39 -22.23
CA ASN A 376 -14.48 9.27 -22.15
C ASN A 376 -13.99 8.37 -21.01
N ILE A 377 -14.61 8.49 -19.83
CA ILE A 377 -14.78 7.44 -18.81
C ILE A 377 -15.58 8.03 -17.63
N ASP A 378 -16.84 7.59 -17.52
CA ASP A 378 -17.77 7.79 -16.39
C ASP A 378 -17.55 6.74 -15.28
N TYR A 379 -16.31 6.47 -14.88
CA TYR A 379 -16.08 5.59 -13.72
C TYR A 379 -14.93 6.14 -12.87
N LEU A 380 -15.28 6.52 -11.64
CA LEU A 380 -14.43 6.72 -10.46
C LEU A 380 -13.89 8.13 -10.15
N VAL A 381 -14.60 9.22 -10.49
CA VAL A 381 -14.39 10.49 -9.78
C VAL A 381 -15.73 11.22 -9.62
N GLU A 382 -16.32 11.20 -8.43
CA GLU A 382 -17.25 12.23 -8.01
C GLU A 382 -16.53 13.15 -7.00
N LYS A 383 -16.19 14.33 -7.51
CA LYS A 383 -15.80 15.57 -6.83
C LYS A 383 -14.37 15.68 -6.24
N PRO A 384 -13.68 16.82 -6.46
CA PRO A 384 -12.38 17.13 -5.87
C PRO A 384 -12.50 17.39 -4.36
N LEU A 385 -11.44 17.04 -3.63
CA LEU A 385 -11.29 17.20 -2.19
C LEU A 385 -11.40 18.67 -1.76
N ALA A 386 -12.32 18.97 -0.85
CA ALA A 386 -12.17 20.09 0.07
C ALA A 386 -11.45 19.54 1.32
N VAL A 387 -10.30 20.12 1.62
CA VAL A 387 -9.37 19.71 2.66
C VAL A 387 -9.85 20.16 4.04
N GLU A 388 -9.78 19.25 5.02
CA GLU A 388 -10.04 19.51 6.43
C GLU A 388 -8.83 20.19 7.10
N THR A 389 -8.89 21.51 7.25
CA THR A 389 -7.96 22.22 8.15
C THR A 389 -8.61 22.34 9.53
N LEU A 390 -8.16 21.51 10.48
CA LEU A 390 -8.32 21.78 11.91
C LEU A 390 -7.45 23.00 12.26
N VAL A 391 -8.05 24.20 12.27
CA VAL A 391 -7.39 25.40 12.80
C VAL A 391 -7.42 25.27 14.33
N ILE A 392 -6.31 24.84 14.92
CA ILE A 392 -6.12 24.87 16.37
C ILE A 392 -5.86 26.32 16.78
N ASP A 393 -6.91 27.07 17.10
CA ASP A 393 -6.76 28.30 17.86
C ASP A 393 -6.48 27.94 19.33
N ALA A 394 -5.34 28.39 19.85
CA ALA A 394 -4.96 28.17 21.24
C ALA A 394 -5.92 28.84 22.24
N ASP A 395 -6.75 29.78 21.77
CA ASP A 395 -7.77 30.47 22.58
C ASP A 395 -9.15 29.76 22.54
N ALA A 396 -9.33 28.66 21.78
CA ALA A 396 -10.61 27.96 21.59
C ALA A 396 -10.85 26.74 22.51
N GLN A 397 -10.02 26.54 23.55
CA GLN A 397 -10.08 25.37 24.47
C GLN A 397 -11.38 25.24 25.30
N ASP A 398 -12.34 26.15 25.16
CA ASP A 398 -13.55 26.25 25.99
C ASP A 398 -14.88 26.04 25.22
N ALA A 399 -14.88 25.70 23.92
CA ALA A 399 -16.10 25.56 23.11
C ALA A 399 -16.72 24.12 23.10
N PRO A 400 -18.06 23.96 23.22
CA PRO A 400 -18.75 22.65 23.26
C PRO A 400 -18.87 21.93 21.91
N PHE A 401 -18.98 20.59 21.93
CA PHE A 401 -18.97 19.65 20.79
C PHE A 401 -20.04 19.90 19.71
N THR A 402 -21.12 20.61 20.01
CA THR A 402 -22.27 20.82 19.10
C THR A 402 -22.84 22.23 19.18
N ALA A 403 -22.12 23.15 19.84
CA ALA A 403 -22.67 24.45 20.22
C ALA A 403 -22.16 25.56 19.30
N ASP A 404 -22.26 25.38 17.99
CA ASP A 404 -22.43 26.51 17.10
C ASP A 404 -23.40 26.19 15.96
N ASN A 405 -24.22 27.18 15.68
CA ASN A 405 -25.23 27.21 14.63
C ASN A 405 -24.67 26.61 13.31
N PRO A 406 -25.40 25.78 12.54
CA PRO A 406 -24.90 25.21 11.27
C PRO A 406 -24.58 26.25 10.17
N ALA A 407 -24.73 27.55 10.46
CA ALA A 407 -24.27 28.66 9.62
C ALA A 407 -22.99 29.35 10.16
N ASP A 408 -22.41 28.84 11.25
CA ASP A 408 -21.27 29.38 12.00
C ASP A 408 -20.34 28.25 12.50
N ASP A 409 -20.30 27.13 11.76
CA ASP A 409 -19.39 25.99 11.98
C ASP A 409 -18.05 26.26 11.27
N SER A 410 -17.23 27.16 11.84
CA SER A 410 -15.89 27.43 11.29
C SER A 410 -14.80 26.50 11.85
N ASP A 411 -15.14 25.61 12.78
CA ASP A 411 -14.15 25.07 13.73
C ASP A 411 -14.09 23.52 13.77
N VAL A 412 -15.04 22.80 13.15
CA VAL A 412 -14.93 21.35 12.88
C VAL A 412 -15.18 21.11 11.40
N VAL A 413 -14.16 20.66 10.66
CA VAL A 413 -14.41 20.34 9.25
C VAL A 413 -15.17 19.02 9.17
N PRO A 414 -16.29 18.93 8.40
CA PRO A 414 -17.00 17.68 8.21
C PRO A 414 -16.12 16.64 7.48
N SER A 415 -16.17 15.38 7.93
CA SER A 415 -15.37 14.31 7.32
C SER A 415 -15.65 14.13 5.83
N GLN A 416 -14.71 13.55 5.10
CA GLN A 416 -14.93 13.17 3.68
C GLN A 416 -16.23 12.39 3.47
N MET A 417 -16.64 11.58 4.45
CA MET A 417 -17.93 10.88 4.43
C MET A 417 -19.11 11.83 4.60
N GLU A 418 -19.08 12.70 5.61
CA GLU A 418 -20.15 13.66 5.88
C GLU A 418 -20.29 14.69 4.76
N VAL A 419 -19.20 15.19 4.19
CA VAL A 419 -19.25 16.09 3.01
C VAL A 419 -19.95 15.41 1.84
N ALA A 420 -19.58 14.17 1.53
CA ALA A 420 -20.21 13.41 0.44
C ALA A 420 -21.69 13.12 0.72
N ASP A 421 -22.03 12.83 1.98
CA ASP A 421 -23.39 12.50 2.38
C ASP A 421 -24.29 13.75 2.41
N LEU A 422 -23.79 14.86 2.97
CA LEU A 422 -24.46 16.16 2.96
C LEU A 422 -24.74 16.60 1.53
N ALA A 423 -23.75 16.49 0.63
CA ALA A 423 -23.92 16.77 -0.80
C ALA A 423 -24.99 15.88 -1.46
N SER A 424 -25.09 14.62 -1.05
CA SER A 424 -26.12 13.68 -1.54
C SER A 424 -27.53 14.01 -1.04
N SER A 425 -27.64 14.89 -0.03
CA SER A 425 -28.91 15.40 0.51
C SER A 425 -29.10 16.92 0.27
N GLU A 426 -28.25 17.53 -0.56
CA GLU A 426 -28.25 18.98 -0.78
C GLU A 426 -29.55 19.44 -1.47
N GLY A 427 -30.36 20.23 -0.76
CA GLY A 427 -31.69 20.60 -1.23
C GLY A 427 -32.79 19.60 -0.86
N ALA A 428 -32.52 18.72 0.13
CA ALA A 428 -33.52 17.83 0.71
C ALA A 428 -34.79 18.61 1.05
N THR A 429 -35.91 18.14 0.51
CA THR A 429 -37.16 18.92 0.51
C THR A 429 -37.95 18.76 1.80
N ASN A 430 -37.54 17.80 2.66
CA ASN A 430 -38.22 17.41 3.89
C ASN A 430 -39.71 17.09 3.64
N VAL A 431 -40.02 16.54 2.47
CA VAL A 431 -41.39 16.17 2.08
C VAL A 431 -41.69 14.80 2.68
N VAL A 432 -42.05 14.75 3.96
CA VAL A 432 -42.56 13.51 4.54
C VAL A 432 -43.91 13.72 5.22
N THR A 433 -44.98 13.23 4.58
CA THR A 433 -46.17 12.66 5.26
C THR A 433 -46.77 11.57 4.34
N ALA A 434 -47.27 10.42 4.81
CA ALA A 434 -47.88 10.20 6.12
C ALA A 434 -47.67 8.79 6.70
N PRO A 435 -47.42 8.74 8.01
CA PRO A 435 -48.04 7.74 8.87
C PRO A 435 -48.73 8.39 10.07
N VAL A 436 -49.90 7.87 10.42
CA VAL A 436 -50.77 8.40 11.48
C VAL A 436 -51.05 7.33 12.54
N LEU A 437 -51.21 6.07 12.12
CA LEU A 437 -51.52 4.96 13.02
C LEU A 437 -50.28 4.22 13.51
N THR A 438 -49.24 4.11 12.68
CA THR A 438 -48.02 3.34 12.92
C THR A 438 -46.82 4.24 13.27
N ALA A 439 -46.98 5.56 13.15
CA ALA A 439 -46.03 6.56 13.66
C ALA A 439 -46.15 6.70 15.18
N THR A 440 -45.37 5.92 15.91
CA THR A 440 -45.33 5.96 17.38
C THR A 440 -43.99 6.48 17.86
N SER A 441 -43.94 7.12 19.03
CA SER A 441 -42.66 7.57 19.62
C SER A 441 -41.75 6.41 19.97
N SER A 442 -42.32 5.29 20.45
CA SER A 442 -41.55 4.08 20.76
C SER A 442 -41.06 3.40 19.49
N VAL A 443 -39.74 3.23 19.38
CA VAL A 443 -39.10 2.46 18.31
C VAL A 443 -39.24 0.94 18.55
N LEU A 444 -39.10 0.49 19.79
CA LEU A 444 -39.38 -0.90 20.14
C LEU A 444 -40.89 -1.15 20.14
N ILE A 445 -41.31 -2.23 19.47
CA ILE A 445 -42.70 -2.69 19.45
C ILE A 445 -42.78 -4.17 19.84
N ASP A 446 -43.88 -4.55 20.46
CA ASP A 446 -44.17 -5.96 20.75
C ASP A 446 -44.83 -6.66 19.55
N ALA A 447 -44.85 -8.00 19.60
CA ALA A 447 -45.49 -8.82 18.57
C ALA A 447 -47.00 -8.56 18.45
N ALA A 448 -47.67 -8.15 19.54
CA ALA A 448 -49.11 -7.86 19.53
C ALA A 448 -49.43 -6.60 18.71
N THR A 449 -48.58 -5.57 18.81
CA THR A 449 -48.66 -4.34 18.02
C THR A 449 -48.46 -4.66 16.55
N LEU A 450 -47.40 -5.40 16.20
CA LEU A 450 -47.15 -5.82 14.82
C LEU A 450 -48.33 -6.63 14.27
N LYS A 451 -48.87 -7.58 15.05
CA LYS A 451 -50.04 -8.37 14.65
C LYS A 451 -51.27 -7.49 14.40
N THR A 452 -51.48 -6.47 15.21
CA THR A 452 -52.59 -5.51 15.01
C THR A 452 -52.46 -4.77 13.68
N TRP A 453 -51.25 -4.42 13.25
CA TRP A 453 -51.01 -3.78 11.95
C TRP A 453 -51.20 -4.76 10.78
N ILE A 454 -50.77 -6.01 10.94
CA ILE A 454 -50.97 -7.07 9.95
C ILE A 454 -52.48 -7.37 9.78
N ASP A 455 -53.19 -7.57 10.89
CA ASP A 455 -54.64 -7.83 10.89
C ASP A 455 -55.47 -6.61 10.42
N GLY A 456 -54.87 -5.42 10.46
CA GLY A 456 -55.42 -4.17 9.92
C GLY A 456 -55.14 -3.94 8.44
N ASP A 457 -54.66 -4.94 7.71
CA ASP A 457 -54.32 -4.89 6.28
C ASP A 457 -53.24 -3.85 5.92
N LEU A 458 -52.37 -3.46 6.87
CA LEU A 458 -51.30 -2.48 6.62
C LEU A 458 -50.02 -3.12 6.03
N LEU A 459 -49.81 -4.41 6.23
CA LEU A 459 -48.60 -5.11 5.78
C LEU A 459 -48.51 -5.11 4.25
N ASN A 460 -47.46 -4.48 3.71
CA ASN A 460 -47.22 -4.35 2.27
C ASN A 460 -48.44 -3.78 1.50
N ALA A 461 -49.26 -2.94 2.13
CA ALA A 461 -50.43 -2.34 1.49
C ALA A 461 -50.04 -1.54 0.24
N THR A 462 -50.89 -1.55 -0.80
CA THR A 462 -50.58 -0.90 -2.09
C THR A 462 -50.98 0.58 -2.15
N GLU A 463 -51.83 1.04 -1.23
CA GLU A 463 -52.32 2.42 -1.14
C GLU A 463 -52.37 2.87 0.32
N GLY A 464 -52.01 4.13 0.59
CA GLY A 464 -52.02 4.69 1.93
C GLY A 464 -50.89 4.16 2.83
N GLU A 465 -51.09 4.34 4.14
CA GLU A 465 -50.15 3.93 5.19
C GLU A 465 -49.88 2.42 5.12
N ARG A 466 -48.59 2.05 5.13
CA ARG A 466 -48.17 0.65 5.02
C ARG A 466 -47.04 0.30 5.97
N VAL A 467 -46.92 -0.98 6.26
CA VAL A 467 -45.83 -1.57 7.04
C VAL A 467 -44.99 -2.46 6.13
N VAL A 468 -43.67 -2.23 6.09
CA VAL A 468 -42.69 -3.11 5.44
C VAL A 468 -41.82 -3.74 6.51
N ILE A 469 -41.74 -5.08 6.51
CA ILE A 469 -40.89 -5.82 7.44
C ILE A 469 -39.58 -6.17 6.74
N LEU A 470 -38.45 -5.71 7.29
CA LEU A 470 -37.10 -6.07 6.86
C LEU A 470 -36.53 -7.11 7.81
N ASP A 471 -36.21 -8.30 7.30
CA ASP A 471 -35.59 -9.37 8.07
C ASP A 471 -34.07 -9.42 7.78
N ALA A 472 -33.29 -8.97 8.75
CA ALA A 472 -31.82 -8.89 8.71
C ALA A 472 -31.15 -10.22 9.14
N SER A 473 -31.80 -11.35 8.87
CA SER A 473 -31.23 -12.69 9.06
C SER A 473 -30.25 -13.09 7.97
N SER A 474 -29.45 -14.14 8.21
CA SER A 474 -28.80 -14.84 7.11
C SER A 474 -29.84 -15.40 6.13
N GLN A 475 -29.50 -15.46 4.84
CA GLN A 475 -30.40 -15.99 3.81
C GLN A 475 -30.94 -17.38 4.15
N THR A 476 -30.10 -18.23 4.73
CA THR A 476 -30.47 -19.58 5.15
C THR A 476 -31.50 -19.56 6.28
N ALA A 477 -31.32 -18.69 7.28
CA ALA A 477 -32.28 -18.58 8.38
C ALA A 477 -33.62 -18.03 7.88
N PHE A 478 -33.60 -16.97 7.06
CA PHE A 478 -34.82 -16.40 6.45
C PHE A 478 -35.59 -17.46 5.65
N ARG A 479 -34.92 -18.21 4.78
CA ARG A 479 -35.55 -19.28 3.97
C ARG A 479 -36.08 -20.44 4.81
N SER A 480 -35.52 -20.67 5.99
CA SER A 480 -35.96 -21.72 6.92
C SER A 480 -37.24 -21.32 7.67
N GLY A 481 -37.53 -20.03 7.76
CA GLY A 481 -38.75 -19.49 8.35
C GLY A 481 -38.62 -18.01 8.65
N HIS A 482 -39.58 -17.21 8.18
CA HIS A 482 -39.64 -15.77 8.41
C HIS A 482 -41.08 -15.32 8.69
N ILE A 483 -41.25 -14.11 9.24
CA ILE A 483 -42.56 -13.50 9.48
C ILE A 483 -43.30 -13.35 8.14
N PRO A 484 -44.59 -13.71 8.03
CA PRO A 484 -45.37 -13.54 6.82
C PRO A 484 -45.21 -12.14 6.20
N GLY A 485 -44.86 -12.09 4.91
CA GLY A 485 -44.71 -10.85 4.17
C GLY A 485 -43.44 -10.04 4.49
N ALA A 486 -42.51 -10.58 5.28
CA ALA A 486 -41.18 -10.01 5.45
C ALA A 486 -40.36 -10.09 4.16
N ARG A 487 -39.45 -9.12 3.99
CA ARG A 487 -38.50 -9.03 2.89
C ARG A 487 -37.11 -9.30 3.45
N TRP A 488 -36.34 -10.15 2.77
CA TRP A 488 -34.99 -10.46 3.21
C TRP A 488 -34.07 -9.30 2.86
N LEU A 489 -33.35 -8.78 3.86
CA LEU A 489 -32.32 -7.77 3.65
C LEU A 489 -30.96 -8.47 3.59
N ASP A 490 -30.23 -8.29 2.49
CA ASP A 490 -28.91 -8.89 2.35
C ASP A 490 -27.89 -8.14 3.20
N ILE A 491 -27.71 -8.62 4.43
CA ILE A 491 -26.82 -7.99 5.42
C ILE A 491 -25.37 -7.81 4.94
N ALA A 492 -24.92 -8.60 3.95
CA ALA A 492 -23.56 -8.51 3.43
C ALA A 492 -23.37 -7.36 2.44
N THR A 493 -24.43 -6.95 1.74
CA THR A 493 -24.34 -5.98 0.64
C THR A 493 -25.13 -4.69 0.90
N GLU A 494 -26.19 -4.78 1.72
CA GLU A 494 -27.17 -3.72 1.97
C GLU A 494 -27.11 -3.14 3.40
N ASN A 495 -26.27 -3.67 4.31
CA ASN A 495 -26.28 -3.22 5.72
C ASN A 495 -25.01 -2.49 6.16
N GLY A 496 -24.00 -2.41 5.30
CA GLY A 496 -22.77 -1.66 5.55
C GLY A 496 -21.88 -1.64 4.33
N MET A 497 -20.87 -0.80 4.34
CA MET A 497 -19.93 -0.71 3.24
C MET A 497 -18.52 -0.33 3.70
N THR A 498 -17.54 -0.52 2.84
CA THR A 498 -16.21 0.02 3.07
C THR A 498 -16.21 1.49 2.65
N ARG A 499 -15.82 2.39 3.55
CA ARG A 499 -15.67 3.82 3.26
C ARG A 499 -14.33 4.32 3.76
N LEU A 500 -13.79 5.30 3.05
CA LEU A 500 -12.66 6.08 3.52
C LEU A 500 -13.19 7.12 4.50
N ASP A 501 -12.66 7.10 5.72
CA ASP A 501 -12.98 8.05 6.78
C ASP A 501 -11.70 8.39 7.55
N GLY A 502 -11.32 9.66 7.55
CA GLY A 502 -9.94 10.07 7.79
C GLY A 502 -9.00 9.39 6.78
N VAL A 503 -7.86 8.87 7.26
CA VAL A 503 -6.85 8.24 6.40
C VAL A 503 -7.10 6.74 6.15
N VAL A 504 -8.32 6.24 6.44
CA VAL A 504 -8.58 4.82 6.68
C VAL A 504 -9.80 4.27 5.94
N GLN A 505 -9.67 3.27 5.05
CA GLN A 505 -10.80 2.57 4.40
C GLN A 505 -11.58 1.59 5.32
N THR A 506 -12.27 2.04 6.35
CA THR A 506 -12.87 1.13 7.32
C THR A 506 -14.06 0.35 6.74
N LYS A 507 -14.17 -0.94 7.12
CA LYS A 507 -15.32 -1.78 6.75
C LYS A 507 -16.53 -1.50 7.62
N ASN A 508 -17.70 -1.92 7.13
CA ASN A 508 -18.98 -1.86 7.83
C ASN A 508 -19.44 -0.44 8.21
N MET A 509 -18.97 0.57 7.49
CA MET A 509 -19.34 1.99 7.65
C MET A 509 -20.75 2.28 7.11
N ILE A 510 -21.34 3.41 7.52
CA ILE A 510 -22.72 3.78 7.21
C ILE A 510 -22.88 3.90 5.69
N LEU A 511 -24.03 3.49 5.15
CA LEU A 511 -24.26 3.51 3.71
C LEU A 511 -24.13 4.92 3.11
N THR A 512 -23.64 5.03 1.88
CA THR A 512 -23.76 6.24 1.06
C THR A 512 -25.21 6.50 0.66
N GLY A 513 -25.50 7.72 0.20
CA GLY A 513 -26.84 8.10 -0.25
C GLY A 513 -27.37 7.19 -1.36
N GLU A 514 -26.53 6.89 -2.35
CA GLU A 514 -26.85 5.96 -3.45
C GLU A 514 -27.26 4.56 -2.93
N LYS A 515 -26.52 4.02 -1.96
CA LYS A 515 -26.85 2.70 -1.38
C LYS A 515 -28.10 2.75 -0.51
N MET A 516 -28.35 3.89 0.14
CA MET A 516 -29.57 4.10 0.91
C MET A 516 -30.78 4.17 -0.02
N ASP A 517 -30.69 4.89 -1.14
CA ASP A 517 -31.72 4.93 -2.19
C ASP A 517 -31.99 3.53 -2.76
N ALA A 518 -30.94 2.77 -3.04
CA ALA A 518 -31.07 1.39 -3.48
C ALA A 518 -31.80 0.52 -2.45
N LEU A 519 -31.49 0.65 -1.16
CA LEU A 519 -32.18 -0.07 -0.08
C LEU A 519 -33.68 0.29 -0.03
N LEU A 520 -34.01 1.58 -0.10
CA LEU A 520 -35.39 2.06 -0.11
C LEU A 520 -36.16 1.55 -1.34
N ALA A 521 -35.52 1.53 -2.52
CA ALA A 521 -36.10 1.03 -3.75
C ALA A 521 -36.28 -0.49 -3.74
N ASN A 522 -35.22 -1.25 -3.42
CA ASN A 522 -35.22 -2.72 -3.37
C ASN A 522 -36.30 -3.26 -2.45
N HIS A 523 -36.57 -2.56 -1.35
CA HIS A 523 -37.58 -2.94 -0.37
C HIS A 523 -38.85 -2.10 -0.45
N GLY A 524 -39.08 -1.33 -1.52
CA GLY A 524 -40.32 -0.58 -1.76
C GLY A 524 -40.78 0.29 -0.59
N ILE A 525 -39.83 0.94 0.09
CA ILE A 525 -40.04 1.80 1.26
C ILE A 525 -40.28 3.23 0.80
N ASP A 526 -41.53 3.65 0.79
CA ASP A 526 -41.93 4.97 0.29
C ASP A 526 -42.34 5.95 1.41
N LYS A 527 -42.81 7.14 1.01
CA LYS A 527 -43.26 8.20 1.91
C LYS A 527 -44.42 7.79 2.85
N ASP A 528 -45.11 6.67 2.60
CA ASP A 528 -46.22 6.17 3.41
C ASP A 528 -45.86 4.90 4.23
N THR A 529 -44.58 4.52 4.22
CA THR A 529 -44.06 3.29 4.84
C THR A 529 -43.54 3.45 6.27
N THR A 530 -44.06 2.69 7.22
CA THR A 530 -43.38 2.38 8.50
C THR A 530 -42.53 1.11 8.32
N VAL A 531 -41.26 1.18 8.70
CA VAL A 531 -40.30 0.07 8.58
C VAL A 531 -40.23 -0.68 9.89
N VAL A 532 -40.45 -2.00 9.85
CA VAL A 532 -40.27 -2.91 10.99
C VAL A 532 -39.08 -3.80 10.74
N ILE A 533 -38.05 -3.71 11.57
CA ILE A 533 -36.80 -4.46 11.44
C ILE A 533 -36.83 -5.65 12.41
N THR A 534 -36.45 -6.84 11.92
CA THR A 534 -36.40 -8.08 12.70
C THR A 534 -35.20 -8.95 12.29
N SER A 535 -34.98 -10.04 13.03
CA SER A 535 -34.03 -11.10 12.70
C SER A 535 -34.44 -12.45 13.31
N SER A 536 -33.80 -13.53 12.89
CA SER A 536 -34.08 -14.90 13.37
C SER A 536 -33.63 -15.12 14.82
N ALA A 537 -32.73 -14.28 15.33
CA ALA A 537 -32.27 -14.28 16.72
C ALA A 537 -31.80 -12.89 17.12
N ALA A 538 -31.56 -12.68 18.41
CA ALA A 538 -30.92 -11.47 18.93
C ALA A 538 -29.55 -11.28 18.27
N SER A 539 -29.39 -10.17 17.56
CA SER A 539 -28.18 -9.84 16.81
C SER A 539 -28.07 -8.32 16.64
N TYR A 540 -26.90 -7.87 16.19
CA TYR A 540 -26.60 -6.45 15.95
C TYR A 540 -26.98 -5.98 14.54
N PHE A 541 -27.31 -6.88 13.61
CA PHE A 541 -27.65 -6.50 12.22
C PHE A 541 -28.91 -5.63 12.12
N PRO A 542 -30.01 -5.90 12.86
CA PRO A 542 -31.18 -5.01 12.91
C PRO A 542 -30.84 -3.58 13.33
N SER A 543 -29.98 -3.44 14.35
CA SER A 543 -29.56 -2.14 14.86
C SER A 543 -28.72 -1.35 13.86
N ARG A 544 -28.00 -2.03 12.94
CA ARG A 544 -27.31 -1.36 11.85
C ARG A 544 -28.28 -0.79 10.80
N VAL A 545 -29.34 -1.52 10.47
CA VAL A 545 -30.41 -1.02 9.59
C VAL A 545 -31.07 0.22 10.22
N TYR A 546 -31.31 0.17 11.54
CA TYR A 546 -31.81 1.31 12.30
C TYR A 546 -30.87 2.53 12.22
N ALA A 547 -29.56 2.33 12.44
CA ALA A 547 -28.57 3.40 12.37
C ALA A 547 -28.50 4.05 10.98
N ASN A 548 -28.52 3.25 9.90
CA ASN A 548 -28.55 3.77 8.53
C ASN A 548 -29.80 4.64 8.27
N LEU A 549 -30.99 4.16 8.65
CA LEU A 549 -32.24 4.91 8.49
C LEU A 549 -32.24 6.22 9.30
N ARG A 550 -31.75 6.17 10.55
CA ARG A 550 -31.65 7.36 11.41
C ARG A 550 -30.68 8.39 10.84
N TYR A 551 -29.48 7.96 10.43
CA TYR A 551 -28.45 8.84 9.88
C TYR A 551 -28.92 9.55 8.60
N TRP A 552 -29.67 8.88 7.73
CA TRP A 552 -30.20 9.50 6.51
C TRP A 552 -31.51 10.31 6.73
N GLY A 553 -31.91 10.53 7.99
CA GLY A 553 -33.06 11.38 8.31
C GLY A 553 -34.42 10.72 8.06
N PHE A 554 -34.49 9.39 8.03
CA PHE A 554 -35.78 8.70 8.02
C PHE A 554 -36.49 8.94 9.38
N PRO A 555 -37.79 9.26 9.41
CA PRO A 555 -38.45 9.67 10.66
C PRO A 555 -38.39 8.56 11.71
N LYS A 556 -37.83 8.89 12.89
CA LYS A 556 -37.62 7.93 14.00
C LYS A 556 -38.92 7.25 14.40
N GLU A 557 -40.04 7.96 14.36
CA GLU A 557 -41.37 7.46 14.68
C GLU A 557 -41.86 6.39 13.71
N ARG A 558 -41.20 6.21 12.57
CA ARG A 558 -41.51 5.23 11.52
C ARG A 558 -40.51 4.09 11.42
N ILE A 559 -39.45 4.13 12.23
CA ILE A 559 -38.51 3.03 12.32
C ILE A 559 -38.90 2.23 13.55
N LYS A 560 -39.12 0.94 13.36
CA LYS A 560 -39.52 0.01 14.41
C LYS A 560 -38.59 -1.17 14.45
N VAL A 561 -38.32 -1.66 15.65
CA VAL A 561 -37.62 -2.93 15.87
C VAL A 561 -38.54 -3.84 16.68
N LEU A 562 -38.74 -5.07 16.19
CA LEU A 562 -39.57 -6.06 16.88
C LEU A 562 -38.82 -6.59 18.11
N ASP A 563 -39.36 -6.33 19.30
CA ASP A 563 -38.79 -6.78 20.56
C ASP A 563 -38.87 -8.31 20.69
N GLY A 564 -37.73 -8.97 20.91
CA GLY A 564 -37.59 -10.43 20.85
C GLY A 564 -37.60 -11.03 19.42
N TYR A 565 -37.60 -10.17 18.39
CA TYR A 565 -37.44 -10.52 16.98
C TYR A 565 -38.39 -11.62 16.49
N ASN A 566 -37.98 -12.47 15.54
CA ASN A 566 -38.84 -13.52 14.98
C ASN A 566 -39.37 -14.49 16.06
N ALA A 567 -38.58 -14.78 17.10
CA ALA A 567 -38.98 -15.68 18.18
C ALA A 567 -40.22 -15.17 18.94
N ALA A 568 -40.32 -13.86 19.16
CA ALA A 568 -41.47 -13.25 19.84
C ALA A 568 -42.76 -13.26 19.00
N TYR A 569 -42.65 -13.23 17.66
CA TYR A 569 -43.82 -13.29 16.78
C TYR A 569 -44.43 -14.70 16.70
N GLY A 570 -43.59 -15.74 16.66
CA GLY A 570 -43.99 -17.14 16.76
C GLY A 570 -44.67 -17.78 15.53
N GLU A 571 -45.28 -16.98 14.64
CA GLU A 571 -45.89 -17.46 13.40
C GLU A 571 -44.94 -17.26 12.19
N MET A 572 -44.32 -18.34 11.69
CA MET A 572 -43.36 -18.28 10.58
C MET A 572 -43.86 -19.00 9.33
N VAL A 573 -43.46 -18.51 8.15
CA VAL A 573 -43.75 -19.11 6.84
C VAL A 573 -42.47 -19.45 6.08
N THR A 574 -42.60 -20.40 5.15
CA THR A 574 -41.59 -20.73 4.13
C THR A 574 -42.23 -20.50 2.77
N GLY A 575 -41.98 -19.34 2.15
CA GLY A 575 -42.62 -18.94 0.90
C GLY A 575 -41.77 -17.95 0.11
N PRO A 576 -42.17 -17.64 -1.14
CA PRO A 576 -41.50 -16.62 -1.93
C PRO A 576 -41.68 -15.24 -1.28
N GLU A 577 -40.67 -14.39 -1.43
CA GLU A 577 -40.71 -13.00 -0.98
C GLU A 577 -41.81 -12.22 -1.72
N PRO A 578 -42.42 -11.21 -1.08
CA PRO A 578 -43.34 -10.31 -1.75
C PRO A 578 -42.65 -9.62 -2.94
N VAL A 579 -43.35 -9.52 -4.07
CA VAL A 579 -42.87 -8.72 -5.21
C VAL A 579 -42.86 -7.26 -4.80
N THR A 580 -41.73 -6.59 -4.97
CA THR A 580 -41.57 -5.16 -4.69
C THR A 580 -42.10 -4.34 -5.87
N GLY A 581 -42.88 -3.29 -5.56
CA GLY A 581 -43.31 -2.31 -6.55
C GLY A 581 -42.22 -1.25 -6.78
N GLU A 582 -42.27 -0.57 -7.91
CA GLU A 582 -41.43 0.61 -8.16
C GLU A 582 -41.71 1.69 -7.11
N ASN A 583 -40.66 2.26 -6.54
CA ASN A 583 -40.73 3.29 -5.51
C ASN A 583 -39.80 4.46 -5.88
N ALA A 584 -40.23 5.68 -5.56
CA ALA A 584 -39.57 6.93 -5.92
C ALA A 584 -39.01 7.70 -4.70
N LEU A 585 -39.12 7.17 -3.47
CA LEU A 585 -38.52 7.81 -2.29
C LEU A 585 -37.00 7.69 -2.35
N THR A 586 -36.32 8.82 -2.17
CA THR A 586 -34.87 8.93 -2.11
C THR A 586 -34.42 9.67 -0.85
N VAL A 587 -33.13 9.67 -0.54
CA VAL A 587 -32.53 10.45 0.55
C VAL A 587 -32.79 11.95 0.40
N MET A 588 -33.03 12.45 -0.82
CA MET A 588 -33.42 13.83 -1.11
C MET A 588 -34.84 14.20 -0.64
N ASP A 589 -35.67 13.19 -0.38
CA ASP A 589 -37.04 13.40 0.12
C ASP A 589 -37.11 13.36 1.66
N LEU A 590 -36.01 12.96 2.33
CA LEU A 590 -35.91 12.82 3.78
C LEU A 590 -35.53 14.15 4.47
N ALA A 591 -35.31 14.10 5.79
CA ALA A 591 -34.96 15.26 6.61
C ALA A 591 -33.53 15.78 6.43
N GLY A 592 -32.76 15.16 5.53
CA GLY A 592 -31.32 15.39 5.36
C GLY A 592 -30.48 14.49 6.27
N VAL A 593 -29.18 14.50 6.03
CA VAL A 593 -28.20 13.72 6.81
C VAL A 593 -28.13 14.24 8.26
N GLN A 594 -28.09 13.32 9.21
CA GLN A 594 -28.02 13.57 10.65
C GLN A 594 -26.58 13.34 11.13
N VAL A 595 -25.69 14.29 10.81
CA VAL A 595 -24.25 14.17 11.12
C VAL A 595 -24.00 14.05 12.63
N ASP A 596 -24.81 14.71 13.47
CA ASP A 596 -24.75 14.65 14.94
C ASP A 596 -25.06 13.26 15.54
N LEU A 597 -25.42 12.26 14.73
CA LEU A 597 -25.63 10.88 15.18
C LEU A 597 -24.39 10.00 14.96
N ARG A 598 -23.36 10.51 14.31
CA ARG A 598 -22.13 9.81 13.97
C ARG A 598 -20.93 10.57 14.53
N ALA A 599 -19.97 9.85 15.10
CA ALA A 599 -18.69 10.41 15.47
C ALA A 599 -17.63 9.95 14.45
N THR A 600 -16.88 10.90 13.91
CA THR A 600 -15.71 10.72 13.06
C THR A 600 -14.48 10.31 13.88
N LEU A 601 -13.42 9.88 13.21
CA LEU A 601 -12.14 9.59 13.87
C LEU A 601 -11.58 10.83 14.60
N SER A 602 -11.61 12.01 13.96
CA SER A 602 -11.13 13.27 14.52
C SER A 602 -11.90 13.67 15.77
N GLU A 603 -13.23 13.60 15.72
CA GLU A 603 -14.09 13.87 16.88
C GLU A 603 -13.81 12.92 18.05
N VAL A 604 -13.63 11.62 17.78
CA VAL A 604 -13.29 10.66 18.84
C VAL A 604 -11.90 10.94 19.43
N MET A 605 -10.95 11.38 18.61
CA MET A 605 -9.63 11.78 19.09
C MET A 605 -9.69 13.03 19.97
N ASP A 606 -10.45 14.04 19.59
CA ASP A 606 -10.63 15.25 20.39
C ASP A 606 -11.39 14.94 21.69
N ALA A 607 -12.42 14.08 21.63
CA ALA A 607 -13.13 13.60 22.81
C ALA A 607 -12.19 12.88 23.79
N ALA A 608 -11.28 12.04 23.28
CA ALA A 608 -10.28 11.35 24.09
C ALA A 608 -9.22 12.31 24.64
N ARG A 609 -8.74 13.27 23.85
CA ARG A 609 -7.72 14.26 24.25
C ARG A 609 -8.25 15.16 25.37
N ASP A 610 -9.39 15.77 25.14
CA ASP A 610 -9.99 16.79 26.00
C ASP A 610 -10.83 16.19 27.14
N ASN A 611 -10.93 14.85 27.18
CA ASN A 611 -11.77 14.12 28.10
C ASN A 611 -13.25 14.58 28.03
N ARG A 612 -13.74 14.81 26.80
CA ARG A 612 -15.12 15.22 26.49
C ARG A 612 -15.97 14.01 26.13
N GLY A 613 -17.25 14.03 26.52
CA GLY A 613 -18.18 12.91 26.31
C GLY A 613 -17.77 11.62 27.05
N THR A 614 -18.43 10.51 26.75
CA THR A 614 -18.07 9.19 27.28
C THR A 614 -18.10 8.16 26.17
N ALA A 615 -16.94 7.58 25.86
CA ALA A 615 -16.88 6.47 24.93
C ALA A 615 -17.36 5.18 25.59
N ILE A 616 -18.15 4.37 24.89
CA ILE A 616 -18.75 3.16 25.42
C ILE A 616 -18.36 2.00 24.53
N ASP A 617 -17.54 1.11 25.09
CA ASP A 617 -17.01 -0.07 24.45
C ASP A 617 -18.01 -1.22 24.56
N PHE A 618 -18.45 -1.75 23.43
CA PHE A 618 -19.34 -2.92 23.38
C PHE A 618 -18.62 -4.23 23.02
N ARG A 619 -17.28 -4.27 22.97
CA ARG A 619 -16.49 -5.48 22.59
C ARG A 619 -16.43 -6.58 23.65
N GLY A 620 -16.64 -6.26 24.93
CA GLY A 620 -16.44 -7.16 26.06
C GLY A 620 -15.42 -6.64 27.08
N ASP A 621 -15.35 -7.26 28.26
CA ASP A 621 -14.30 -6.99 29.25
C ASP A 621 -12.92 -7.43 28.68
N LYS A 622 -12.01 -6.46 28.50
CA LYS A 622 -10.66 -6.65 27.95
C LYS A 622 -9.57 -6.66 29.03
N THR A 623 -9.93 -6.93 30.29
CA THR A 623 -8.93 -7.19 31.34
C THR A 623 -8.12 -8.47 31.07
N ALA A 624 -8.56 -9.35 30.19
CA ALA A 624 -7.79 -10.48 29.68
C ALA A 624 -6.84 -10.07 28.53
N ALA A 625 -5.60 -10.55 28.55
CA ALA A 625 -4.62 -10.33 27.47
C ALA A 625 -5.07 -11.06 26.19
N GLY A 626 -5.10 -10.36 25.05
CA GLY A 626 -5.36 -10.97 23.74
C GLY A 626 -5.79 -9.94 22.69
N SER A 627 -5.19 -9.98 21.50
CA SER A 627 -5.40 -9.05 20.38
C SER A 627 -6.76 -9.23 19.68
N THR A 628 -7.44 -8.13 19.36
CA THR A 628 -8.66 -8.12 18.54
C THR A 628 -8.27 -8.43 17.09
N PRO A 629 -8.90 -9.43 16.44
CA PRO A 629 -8.70 -9.65 15.01
C PRO A 629 -9.01 -8.39 14.21
N GLY A 630 -8.05 -7.94 13.41
CA GLY A 630 -8.21 -6.85 12.46
C GLY A 630 -9.19 -7.28 11.38
N LEU A 631 -10.34 -6.60 11.30
CA LEU A 631 -11.38 -6.93 10.30
C LEU A 631 -11.13 -6.27 8.94
N ASN A 632 -10.24 -5.27 8.88
CA ASN A 632 -9.89 -4.55 7.67
C ASN A 632 -9.17 -5.48 6.66
N GLU A 633 -8.30 -6.38 7.14
CA GLU A 633 -7.62 -7.39 6.32
C GLU A 633 -7.73 -8.79 6.99
N PRO A 634 -8.24 -9.82 6.29
CA PRO A 634 -8.29 -11.18 6.84
C PRO A 634 -6.90 -11.68 7.23
N GLY A 635 -6.75 -12.25 8.44
CA GLY A 635 -5.44 -12.73 8.95
C GLY A 635 -4.63 -11.67 9.70
N THR A 636 -5.22 -10.51 9.99
CA THR A 636 -4.57 -9.42 10.73
C THR A 636 -5.11 -9.29 12.14
N THR A 637 -4.33 -8.69 13.03
CA THR A 637 -4.70 -8.31 14.40
C THR A 637 -4.44 -6.82 14.57
N VAL A 638 -5.19 -6.15 15.45
CA VAL A 638 -4.84 -4.77 15.83
C VAL A 638 -3.53 -4.78 16.60
N VAL A 639 -2.74 -3.71 16.43
CA VAL A 639 -1.36 -3.62 16.93
C VAL A 639 -1.33 -3.50 18.46
N PHE A 640 -2.37 -2.91 19.05
CA PHE A 640 -2.55 -2.82 20.50
C PHE A 640 -3.99 -3.05 20.93
N GLU A 641 -4.14 -3.52 22.17
CA GLU A 641 -5.43 -3.66 22.85
C GLU A 641 -5.57 -2.65 23.97
N GLY A 642 -6.81 -2.31 24.29
CA GLY A 642 -7.13 -1.34 25.31
C GLY A 642 -8.54 -0.82 25.18
N GLN A 643 -8.79 0.32 25.81
CA GLN A 643 -10.04 1.06 25.80
C GLN A 643 -9.72 2.55 25.58
N LEU A 644 -10.64 3.32 25.02
CA LEU A 644 -10.48 4.77 24.87
C LEU A 644 -10.27 5.45 26.24
N LYS A 645 -9.53 6.57 26.27
CA LYS A 645 -9.07 7.26 27.50
C LYS A 645 -10.20 7.69 28.45
N ASN A 646 -11.39 7.96 27.91
CA ASN A 646 -12.64 8.27 28.62
C ASN A 646 -13.68 7.12 28.50
N GLY A 647 -13.20 5.91 28.20
CA GLY A 647 -14.02 4.78 27.83
C GLY A 647 -14.61 4.04 29.03
N SER A 648 -15.84 3.59 28.91
CA SER A 648 -16.49 2.63 29.81
C SER A 648 -16.97 1.41 29.05
N PHE A 649 -17.02 0.25 29.71
CA PHE A 649 -17.46 -0.99 29.07
C PHE A 649 -18.92 -1.28 29.39
N TYR A 650 -19.71 -1.66 28.38
CA TYR A 650 -21.02 -2.24 28.57
C TYR A 650 -21.25 -3.39 27.58
N GLY A 651 -21.43 -4.60 28.11
CA GLY A 651 -21.60 -5.80 27.28
C GLY A 651 -22.96 -5.82 26.58
N LEU A 652 -22.99 -5.99 25.26
CA LEU A 652 -24.23 -6.05 24.48
C LEU A 652 -25.25 -7.06 25.04
N GLY A 653 -24.79 -8.23 25.49
CA GLY A 653 -25.65 -9.27 26.08
C GLY A 653 -26.41 -8.82 27.33
N ASN A 654 -25.93 -7.80 28.04
CA ASN A 654 -26.60 -7.27 29.23
C ASN A 654 -27.89 -6.52 28.88
N ALA A 655 -28.05 -6.04 27.66
CA ALA A 655 -29.26 -5.34 27.24
C ALA A 655 -30.46 -6.28 27.01
N PHE A 656 -30.25 -7.60 27.02
CA PHE A 656 -31.30 -8.58 26.69
C PHE A 656 -31.73 -9.41 27.89
N ASN A 657 -33.01 -9.77 27.92
CA ASN A 657 -33.57 -10.83 28.74
C ASN A 657 -33.22 -12.21 28.16
N THR A 658 -33.41 -13.27 28.96
CA THR A 658 -33.12 -14.64 28.53
C THR A 658 -34.00 -15.16 27.38
N ASP A 659 -35.13 -14.51 27.14
CA ASP A 659 -36.05 -14.82 26.02
C ASP A 659 -35.71 -14.04 24.73
N GLY A 660 -34.67 -13.20 24.76
CA GLY A 660 -34.21 -12.41 23.63
C GLY A 660 -34.87 -11.03 23.50
N THR A 661 -35.80 -10.67 24.38
CA THR A 661 -36.36 -9.30 24.46
C THR A 661 -35.37 -8.32 25.09
N PHE A 662 -35.51 -7.03 24.84
CA PHE A 662 -34.73 -5.99 25.52
C PHE A 662 -35.18 -5.83 26.97
N LYS A 663 -34.24 -5.58 27.88
CA LYS A 663 -34.54 -5.12 29.23
C LYS A 663 -35.16 -3.72 29.19
N SER A 664 -35.87 -3.35 30.26
CA SER A 664 -36.42 -2.00 30.36
C SER A 664 -35.32 -0.94 30.47
N ALA A 665 -35.61 0.29 30.03
CA ALA A 665 -34.68 1.43 30.12
C ALA A 665 -34.17 1.67 31.55
N ALA A 666 -35.02 1.44 32.55
CA ALA A 666 -34.67 1.57 33.97
C ALA A 666 -33.68 0.48 34.42
N GLU A 667 -33.84 -0.75 33.95
CA GLU A 667 -32.91 -1.85 34.25
C GLU A 667 -31.56 -1.61 33.58
N ILE A 668 -31.54 -1.26 32.29
CA ILE A 668 -30.31 -0.95 31.55
C ILE A 668 -29.59 0.23 32.19
N SER A 669 -30.30 1.33 32.50
CA SER A 669 -29.69 2.50 33.16
C SER A 669 -29.10 2.16 34.53
N ALA A 670 -29.80 1.33 35.32
CA ALA A 670 -29.29 0.90 36.62
C ALA A 670 -28.03 0.01 36.50
N GLU A 671 -27.99 -0.88 35.51
CA GLU A 671 -26.82 -1.72 35.21
C GLU A 671 -25.64 -0.89 34.70
N MET A 672 -25.89 0.07 33.81
CA MET A 672 -24.89 1.02 33.32
C MET A 672 -24.32 1.87 34.47
N PHE A 673 -25.19 2.41 35.33
CA PHE A 673 -24.76 3.19 36.50
C PHE A 673 -23.93 2.35 37.47
N ALA A 674 -24.31 1.09 37.71
CA ALA A 674 -23.51 0.16 38.51
C ALA A 674 -22.14 -0.16 37.89
N GLY A 675 -22.05 -0.10 36.56
CA GLY A 675 -20.81 -0.20 35.78
C GLY A 675 -20.01 1.10 35.65
N GLY A 676 -20.46 2.20 36.28
CA GLY A 676 -19.79 3.50 36.24
C GLY A 676 -20.22 4.43 35.10
N ILE A 677 -21.27 4.06 34.35
CA ILE A 677 -21.82 4.86 33.24
C ILE A 677 -23.08 5.57 33.72
N ASP A 678 -23.00 6.87 34.00
CA ASP A 678 -24.16 7.69 34.35
C ASP A 678 -24.90 8.15 33.09
N THR A 679 -25.98 7.44 32.73
CA THR A 679 -26.79 7.75 31.54
C THR A 679 -27.49 9.11 31.63
N THR A 680 -27.59 9.72 32.81
CA THR A 680 -28.17 11.05 32.99
C THR A 680 -27.17 12.18 32.74
N ALA A 681 -25.90 11.86 32.60
CA ALA A 681 -24.84 12.83 32.32
C ALA A 681 -24.69 13.17 30.83
N PHE A 682 -25.31 12.38 29.94
CA PHE A 682 -25.23 12.62 28.49
C PHE A 682 -26.15 13.78 28.08
N THR A 683 -25.58 14.76 27.40
CA THR A 683 -26.29 15.91 26.82
C THR A 683 -25.98 16.00 25.33
N GLU A 684 -26.70 16.83 24.59
CA GLU A 684 -26.40 17.06 23.16
C GLU A 684 -24.99 17.63 22.96
N GLU A 685 -24.47 18.37 23.95
CA GLU A 685 -23.11 18.94 23.94
C GLU A 685 -22.03 17.95 24.42
N ALA A 686 -22.43 16.85 25.06
CA ALA A 686 -21.54 15.79 25.52
C ALA A 686 -22.23 14.42 25.37
N PRO A 687 -22.42 13.93 24.13
CA PRO A 687 -23.12 12.68 23.91
C PRO A 687 -22.29 11.49 24.38
N ALA A 688 -22.95 10.34 24.54
CA ALA A 688 -22.24 9.07 24.58
C ALA A 688 -21.69 8.74 23.17
N ILE A 689 -20.52 8.11 23.09
CA ILE A 689 -19.94 7.65 21.81
C ILE A 689 -19.83 6.13 21.84
N THR A 690 -20.65 5.44 21.04
CA THR A 690 -20.65 3.97 21.02
C THR A 690 -19.64 3.43 20.02
N TYR A 691 -18.84 2.44 20.43
CA TYR A 691 -17.88 1.78 19.53
C TYR A 691 -17.74 0.29 19.83
N CYS A 692 -17.21 -0.45 18.86
CA CYS A 692 -16.89 -1.86 19.05
C CYS A 692 -15.61 -2.25 18.31
N THR A 693 -15.54 -3.43 17.69
CA THR A 693 -14.46 -3.79 16.78
C THR A 693 -14.59 -3.11 15.42
N SER A 694 -15.77 -3.05 14.81
CA SER A 694 -15.95 -2.60 13.40
C SER A 694 -17.36 -2.07 13.11
N GLY A 695 -17.94 -1.29 14.01
CA GLY A 695 -19.20 -0.56 13.77
C GLY A 695 -20.51 -1.35 13.93
N TYR A 696 -20.56 -2.66 13.69
CA TYR A 696 -21.81 -3.42 13.79
C TYR A 696 -22.37 -3.49 15.22
N VAL A 697 -21.57 -3.98 16.17
CA VAL A 697 -21.98 -4.03 17.59
C VAL A 697 -22.12 -2.60 18.16
N ALA A 698 -21.34 -1.63 17.68
CA ALA A 698 -21.50 -0.22 18.02
C ALA A 698 -22.90 0.27 17.65
N SER A 699 -23.44 -0.15 16.50
CA SER A 699 -24.81 0.18 16.08
C SER A 699 -25.88 -0.38 17.03
N ALA A 700 -25.63 -1.55 17.64
CA ALA A 700 -26.49 -2.07 18.70
C ALA A 700 -26.42 -1.22 19.96
N GLY A 701 -25.22 -0.74 20.32
CA GLY A 701 -25.03 0.26 21.37
C GLY A 701 -25.78 1.56 21.10
N PHE A 702 -25.60 2.13 19.91
CA PHE A 702 -26.33 3.31 19.43
C PHE A 702 -27.84 3.11 19.53
N PHE A 703 -28.36 1.97 19.08
CA PHE A 703 -29.79 1.64 19.20
C PHE A 703 -30.26 1.60 20.66
N ILE A 704 -29.53 0.95 21.56
CA ILE A 704 -29.87 0.90 22.98
C ILE A 704 -29.97 2.32 23.55
N MET A 705 -29.02 3.19 23.23
CA MET A 705 -28.96 4.55 23.75
C MET A 705 -30.01 5.48 23.13
N ASP A 706 -30.11 5.52 21.80
CA ASP A 706 -31.04 6.41 21.09
C ASP A 706 -32.49 5.94 21.21
N ALA A 707 -32.76 4.64 21.10
CA ALA A 707 -34.11 4.10 20.95
C ALA A 707 -34.71 3.50 22.24
N VAL A 708 -33.88 2.99 23.15
CA VAL A 708 -34.36 2.34 24.39
C VAL A 708 -34.20 3.26 25.59
N LEU A 709 -33.04 3.91 25.72
CA LEU A 709 -32.76 4.85 26.81
C LEU A 709 -33.20 6.28 26.49
N GLU A 710 -33.30 6.63 25.21
CA GLU A 710 -33.60 7.98 24.72
C GLU A 710 -32.61 9.04 25.25
N VAL A 711 -31.31 8.72 25.21
CA VAL A 711 -30.21 9.61 25.61
C VAL A 711 -29.40 10.07 24.38
N PRO A 712 -28.78 11.26 24.42
CA PRO A 712 -27.89 11.74 23.36
C PRO A 712 -26.73 10.78 23.11
N VAL A 713 -26.56 10.38 21.86
CA VAL A 713 -25.57 9.36 21.48
C VAL A 713 -25.12 9.53 20.03
N MET A 714 -23.82 9.29 19.83
CA MET A 714 -23.18 9.15 18.52
C MET A 714 -22.68 7.71 18.33
N ILE A 715 -22.62 7.27 17.07
CA ILE A 715 -21.94 6.04 16.68
C ILE A 715 -20.56 6.34 16.09
N TYR A 716 -19.51 5.77 16.69
CA TYR A 716 -18.19 5.69 16.06
C TYR A 716 -18.09 4.38 15.27
N ASP A 717 -18.52 4.43 14.00
CA ASP A 717 -18.64 3.23 13.17
C ASP A 717 -17.30 2.69 12.65
N GLY A 718 -16.25 3.52 12.62
CA GLY A 718 -14.88 3.07 12.38
C GLY A 718 -14.32 2.17 13.49
N SER A 719 -14.73 2.45 14.74
CA SER A 719 -14.53 1.56 15.89
C SER A 719 -13.05 1.19 16.13
N TRP A 720 -12.79 0.15 16.93
CA TRP A 720 -11.42 -0.27 17.26
C TRP A 720 -10.59 -0.70 16.05
N SER A 721 -11.23 -1.12 14.95
CA SER A 721 -10.51 -1.45 13.72
C SER A 721 -9.90 -0.24 13.02
N GLN A 722 -10.48 0.96 13.21
CA GLN A 722 -9.90 2.21 12.75
C GLN A 722 -8.94 2.75 13.84
N TRP A 723 -9.36 2.80 15.10
CA TRP A 723 -8.53 3.32 16.20
C TRP A 723 -7.26 2.49 16.52
N GLY A 724 -7.38 1.17 16.58
CA GLY A 724 -6.29 0.25 16.96
C GLY A 724 -5.20 0.10 15.89
N MET A 725 -5.39 0.72 14.73
CA MET A 725 -4.40 0.79 13.66
C MET A 725 -3.57 2.12 13.74
N MET A 726 -3.87 3.02 14.69
CA MET A 726 -3.15 4.29 14.93
C MET A 726 -1.86 4.11 15.75
N ALA A 727 -1.31 2.91 15.79
CA ALA A 727 -0.12 2.58 16.57
C ALA A 727 1.17 3.03 15.88
N GLU A 728 2.16 3.45 16.66
CA GLU A 728 3.51 3.75 16.16
C GLU A 728 4.35 2.49 15.88
N ASP A 729 4.04 1.35 16.50
CA ASP A 729 4.89 0.15 16.43
C ASP A 729 4.69 -0.64 15.12
N LYS A 730 5.82 -0.97 14.48
CA LYS A 730 5.93 -1.59 13.16
C LYS A 730 5.84 -3.12 13.19
N THR A 731 5.71 -3.72 14.37
CA THR A 731 5.77 -5.18 14.51
C THR A 731 4.38 -5.83 14.56
N VAL A 732 4.23 -6.86 13.71
CA VAL A 732 3.10 -7.80 13.56
C VAL A 732 2.01 -7.40 12.56
N LEU A 733 2.22 -7.83 11.31
CA LEU A 733 1.16 -8.06 10.34
C LEU A 733 1.66 -9.13 9.39
N TYR A 734 1.26 -10.40 9.59
CA TYR A 734 0.97 -11.42 8.57
C TYR A 734 0.85 -12.79 9.26
N MET A 735 -0.37 -13.23 9.61
CA MET A 735 -0.69 -14.65 9.54
C MET A 735 -1.17 -14.92 8.11
N LEU A 736 -0.31 -15.53 7.28
CA LEU A 736 -0.73 -16.06 5.99
C LEU A 736 -1.67 -17.27 6.25
N PRO A 737 -2.82 -17.38 5.57
CA PRO A 737 -3.65 -18.56 5.68
C PRO A 737 -2.99 -19.71 4.92
N GLY A 738 -2.34 -20.64 5.62
CA GLY A 738 -1.76 -21.85 5.00
C GLY A 738 -0.76 -22.67 5.84
N ASP A 739 -0.15 -22.09 6.87
CA ASP A 739 0.91 -22.79 7.63
C ASP A 739 0.33 -23.46 8.89
N ASP A 740 -0.18 -24.68 8.73
CA ASP A 740 -0.59 -25.58 9.81
C ASP A 740 0.60 -26.35 10.44
N GLU A 741 1.84 -25.85 10.32
CA GLU A 741 3.00 -26.52 10.94
C GLU A 741 3.38 -25.89 12.29
N GLU A 742 3.36 -26.76 13.31
CA GLU A 742 3.69 -26.59 14.73
C GLU A 742 4.62 -25.40 15.06
N LEU A 743 4.06 -24.36 15.68
CA LEU A 743 4.82 -23.46 16.56
C LEU A 743 5.33 -24.27 17.76
N GLY A 744 6.63 -24.54 17.75
CA GLY A 744 7.32 -25.34 18.75
C GLY A 744 7.53 -24.62 20.09
N THR A 745 6.85 -25.13 21.12
CA THR A 745 7.30 -25.29 22.51
C THR A 745 8.11 -24.18 23.22
N GLU A 746 7.45 -23.61 24.23
CA GLU A 746 7.93 -23.17 25.55
C GLU A 746 8.52 -21.77 25.77
N ASP A 747 8.91 -20.98 24.76
CA ASP A 747 9.34 -19.58 24.97
C ASP A 747 8.52 -18.52 24.17
N ASP A 748 7.59 -18.94 23.30
CA ASP A 748 6.79 -18.04 22.43
C ASP A 748 5.44 -17.61 23.02
N GLU A 749 5.12 -17.98 24.27
CA GLU A 749 3.90 -17.52 24.95
C GLU A 749 3.94 -16.03 25.35
N GLU A 750 5.13 -15.39 25.33
CA GLU A 750 5.26 -13.98 25.71
C GLU A 750 4.88 -13.02 24.56
N PHE A 751 5.09 -13.40 23.30
CA PHE A 751 4.91 -12.52 22.12
C PHE A 751 3.49 -12.52 21.52
N LEU A 752 2.70 -13.56 21.75
CA LEU A 752 1.28 -13.61 21.35
C LEU A 752 0.32 -13.18 22.48
N SER A 753 0.86 -12.81 23.64
CA SER A 753 0.07 -12.22 24.72
C SER A 753 -0.23 -10.76 24.36
N GLY A 754 -1.37 -10.55 23.67
CA GLY A 754 -1.83 -9.25 23.17
C GLY A 754 -1.33 -8.09 24.03
N GLY A 755 -0.39 -7.32 23.46
CA GLY A 755 0.41 -6.35 24.18
C GLY A 755 -0.50 -5.44 24.99
N LYS A 756 -0.51 -5.64 26.31
CA LYS A 756 -1.06 -4.65 27.23
C LYS A 756 -0.05 -3.52 27.26
N LEU A 757 -0.50 -2.31 26.93
CA LEU A 757 0.30 -1.10 27.12
C LEU A 757 0.87 -1.11 28.54
N PRO A 758 2.19 -0.90 28.73
CA PRO A 758 2.79 -0.80 30.05
C PRO A 758 2.03 0.24 30.88
N VAL A 759 1.77 -0.04 32.16
CA VAL A 759 1.17 0.95 33.07
C VAL A 759 2.11 2.16 33.15
N GLY A 760 1.68 3.30 32.62
CA GLY A 760 2.50 4.51 32.47
C GLY A 760 3.23 4.66 31.12
N SER A 761 2.91 3.86 30.10
CA SER A 761 3.30 4.19 28.72
C SER A 761 2.55 5.44 28.25
N GLU A 762 3.06 6.14 27.25
CA GLU A 762 2.42 7.33 26.66
C GLU A 762 1.01 7.08 26.09
N TRP A 763 0.61 5.82 25.96
CA TRP A 763 -0.72 5.37 25.60
C TRP A 763 -1.58 4.96 26.82
N ALA A 764 -0.98 4.82 28.00
CA ALA A 764 -1.65 4.58 29.27
C ALA A 764 -1.90 5.93 29.99
N VAL A 765 -3.16 6.42 29.90
CA VAL A 765 -3.81 7.37 30.82
C VAL A 765 -2.86 8.14 31.77
N ASP A 766 -2.16 9.15 31.22
CA ASP A 766 -1.76 10.44 31.82
C ASP A 766 -0.44 10.96 31.21
N ASN A 767 -0.54 11.82 30.18
CA ASN A 767 0.27 13.04 30.03
C ASN A 767 0.00 13.76 28.69
N ASP A 768 0.21 15.06 28.73
CA ASP A 768 -0.12 16.11 27.75
C ASP A 768 0.69 16.10 26.43
N THR A 769 1.09 14.93 25.91
CA THR A 769 2.10 14.86 24.83
C THR A 769 1.59 14.30 23.48
N TYR A 770 0.29 13.98 23.35
CA TYR A 770 -0.20 13.19 22.21
C TYR A 770 -1.24 13.89 21.33
N MET A 771 -0.84 15.00 20.68
CA MET A 771 -1.46 15.46 19.41
C MET A 771 -0.46 15.76 18.30
N ASN A 772 0.84 15.58 18.54
CA ASN A 772 1.87 15.77 17.52
C ASN A 772 2.20 14.50 16.71
N PHE A 773 1.60 13.35 17.05
CA PHE A 773 2.09 12.02 16.60
C PHE A 773 1.01 11.08 16.07
N VAL A 774 -0.10 11.63 15.57
CA VAL A 774 -1.13 10.81 14.94
C VAL A 774 -0.73 10.55 13.49
N ASN A 775 0.33 9.75 13.31
CA ASN A 775 0.71 9.15 12.04
C ASN A 775 -0.07 7.85 11.88
N TYR A 776 -1.23 7.91 11.23
CA TYR A 776 -1.92 6.68 10.87
C TYR A 776 -1.50 6.21 9.48
N ASN A 777 -0.82 5.07 9.48
CA ASN A 777 -0.53 4.27 8.29
C ASN A 777 -1.64 3.25 8.08
N ARG A 778 -2.55 3.51 7.12
CA ARG A 778 -3.33 2.41 6.52
C ARG A 778 -2.57 1.83 5.34
N ASN A 779 -2.02 0.64 5.55
CA ASN A 779 -1.40 -0.22 4.54
C ASN A 779 -0.03 0.22 4.02
N VAL A 780 0.99 -0.46 4.55
CA VAL A 780 2.10 -1.26 3.98
C VAL A 780 2.52 -1.09 2.49
N LYS A 781 1.79 -0.36 1.61
CA LYS A 781 2.17 -0.15 0.21
C LYS A 781 1.97 1.24 -0.39
N ARG A 782 1.27 2.21 0.23
CA ARG A 782 1.31 3.65 -0.13
C ARG A 782 0.72 4.55 0.98
N PRO A 783 1.51 5.39 1.66
CA PRO A 783 1.00 6.58 2.33
C PRO A 783 0.86 7.72 1.29
N ASN A 784 -0.21 8.51 1.39
CA ASN A 784 -0.37 9.89 0.89
C ASN A 784 -1.47 10.49 1.79
N THR A 785 -1.37 11.67 2.40
CA THR A 785 -1.11 12.97 1.75
C THR A 785 -0.46 14.05 2.64
N ILE A 786 0.09 15.04 1.94
CA ILE A 786 0.70 16.32 2.32
C ILE A 786 -0.35 17.25 2.97
N GLU A 787 -0.40 17.33 4.30
CA GLU A 787 -1.25 18.32 4.99
C GLU A 787 -0.76 18.69 6.40
N SER A 788 0.56 18.62 6.62
CA SER A 788 1.21 19.36 7.71
C SER A 788 1.70 20.75 7.25
N LEU A 789 1.10 21.31 6.19
CA LEU A 789 1.44 22.62 5.64
C LEU A 789 0.73 23.72 6.44
N ASN A 790 1.36 24.07 7.55
CA ASN A 790 1.20 25.35 8.22
C ASN A 790 1.20 26.51 7.19
N PRO A 791 0.18 27.39 7.18
CA PRO A 791 0.09 28.51 6.22
C PRO A 791 1.18 29.58 6.37
N ASP A 792 2.09 29.45 7.33
CA ASP A 792 3.22 30.38 7.55
C ASP A 792 4.62 29.76 7.38
N ALA A 793 4.77 28.54 6.85
CA ALA A 793 6.08 27.88 6.84
C ALA A 793 6.78 27.84 5.46
N ASP A 794 7.94 28.48 5.40
CA ASP A 794 9.05 28.29 4.46
C ASP A 794 9.60 26.82 4.41
N LEU A 795 8.74 25.78 4.46
CA LEU A 795 9.10 24.38 4.69
C LEU A 795 8.90 23.43 3.49
N LEU A 796 8.70 23.93 2.27
CA LEU A 796 9.03 23.17 1.06
C LEU A 796 10.54 23.14 0.77
N ASN A 797 11.34 23.54 1.75
CA ASN A 797 12.79 23.42 1.70
C ASN A 797 13.17 21.97 2.05
N LEU A 798 12.84 21.02 1.16
CA LEU A 798 13.44 19.68 1.17
C LEU A 798 14.93 19.87 0.89
N SER A 799 15.68 20.14 1.94
CA SER A 799 17.12 20.28 1.83
C SER A 799 17.68 18.90 1.49
N THR A 800 18.72 18.86 0.67
CA THR A 800 19.47 17.62 0.35
C THR A 800 20.03 16.90 1.59
N SER A 801 19.98 17.54 2.76
CA SER A 801 20.41 16.98 4.05
C SER A 801 19.31 16.36 4.90
N ASP A 802 18.04 16.39 4.49
CA ASP A 802 16.95 15.78 5.26
C ASP A 802 16.89 14.26 5.01
N GLU A 803 17.14 13.46 6.05
CA GLU A 803 17.01 11.98 6.05
C GLU A 803 15.63 11.51 5.52
N ALA A 804 14.61 12.37 5.59
CA ALA A 804 13.27 12.11 5.06
C ALA A 804 13.18 12.06 3.52
N ALA A 805 14.12 12.67 2.78
CA ALA A 805 14.12 12.67 1.32
C ALA A 805 14.95 11.52 0.70
N ASN A 806 15.97 11.03 1.41
CA ASN A 806 16.93 10.00 0.96
C ASN A 806 16.80 8.70 1.78
N GLN A 807 15.56 8.27 2.03
CA GLN A 807 15.24 7.10 2.87
C GLN A 807 15.76 5.79 2.28
N VAL A 808 15.84 5.69 0.96
CA VAL A 808 16.28 4.47 0.25
C VAL A 808 17.78 4.29 0.41
N GLU A 809 18.56 5.33 0.09
CA GLU A 809 20.01 5.37 0.24
C GLU A 809 20.43 5.18 1.69
N SER A 810 19.69 5.80 2.63
CA SER A 810 19.96 5.64 4.06
C SER A 810 19.80 4.18 4.49
N ALA A 811 18.68 3.54 4.14
CA ALA A 811 18.44 2.13 4.47
C ALA A 811 19.44 1.18 3.79
N ASP A 812 19.79 1.43 2.53
CA ASP A 812 20.74 0.60 1.79
C ASP A 812 22.19 0.79 2.29
N GLY A 813 22.54 2.02 2.68
CA GLY A 813 23.81 2.33 3.33
C GLY A 813 23.94 1.68 4.71
N GLU A 814 22.87 1.71 5.52
CA GLU A 814 22.80 0.99 6.80
C GLU A 814 22.97 -0.51 6.61
N TYR A 815 22.23 -1.13 5.69
CA TYR A 815 22.36 -2.56 5.39
C TYR A 815 23.80 -2.92 4.99
N LYS A 816 24.42 -2.10 4.14
CA LYS A 816 25.80 -2.30 3.70
C LYS A 816 26.82 -2.13 4.83
N ALA A 817 26.54 -1.29 5.84
CA ALA A 817 27.42 -1.00 6.97
C ALA A 817 27.33 -2.03 8.11
N GLU A 818 26.29 -2.87 8.16
CA GLU A 818 26.16 -3.94 9.16
C GLU A 818 27.29 -4.97 9.06
N SER A 819 27.83 -5.42 10.20
CA SER A 819 28.90 -6.44 10.21
C SER A 819 28.43 -7.77 9.62
N SER A 820 29.26 -8.39 8.78
CA SER A 820 29.05 -9.70 8.15
C SER A 820 28.98 -10.90 9.12
N ASP A 821 28.98 -10.69 10.45
CA ASP A 821 28.90 -11.73 11.49
C ASP A 821 27.47 -12.25 11.75
N VAL A 822 26.46 -11.77 11.02
CA VAL A 822 25.07 -12.25 11.12
C VAL A 822 24.87 -13.42 10.15
N ALA A 823 24.38 -14.55 10.66
CA ALA A 823 24.15 -15.77 9.88
C ALA A 823 23.35 -15.49 8.60
N ALA A 824 23.78 -16.11 7.49
CA ALA A 824 23.17 -15.98 6.17
C ALA A 824 21.63 -16.04 6.26
N PRO A 825 20.90 -15.09 5.65
CA PRO A 825 19.45 -15.12 5.65
C PRO A 825 18.97 -16.42 5.00
N VAL A 826 17.98 -17.06 5.63
CA VAL A 826 17.32 -18.24 5.07
C VAL A 826 16.68 -17.83 3.75
N ALA A 827 16.99 -18.58 2.69
CA ALA A 827 16.43 -18.36 1.36
C ALA A 827 14.90 -18.14 1.43
N PRO A 828 14.34 -17.20 0.65
CA PRO A 828 12.89 -17.00 0.63
C PRO A 828 12.18 -18.31 0.27
N PRO A 829 10.98 -18.58 0.82
CA PRO A 829 10.23 -19.77 0.44
C PRO A 829 9.96 -19.76 -1.06
N THR A 830 10.19 -20.90 -1.70
CA THR A 830 9.87 -21.10 -3.11
C THR A 830 8.38 -20.86 -3.32
N ALA A 831 8.03 -20.03 -4.31
CA ALA A 831 6.64 -19.71 -4.63
C ALA A 831 5.80 -20.90 -5.13
N ASN A 832 6.31 -22.13 -5.07
CA ASN A 832 5.60 -23.34 -5.43
C ASN A 832 6.06 -24.47 -4.52
N GLY A 833 5.19 -24.87 -3.59
CA GLY A 833 5.39 -26.03 -2.73
C GLY A 833 5.71 -27.28 -3.55
N GLY A 834 6.93 -27.78 -3.39
CA GLY A 834 7.42 -29.00 -4.00
C GLY A 834 8.94 -29.05 -3.94
N ASP A 835 9.48 -30.16 -3.41
CA ASP A 835 10.90 -30.52 -3.33
C ASP A 835 11.59 -30.61 -4.71
N ALA A 836 11.63 -29.51 -5.47
CA ALA A 836 12.33 -29.41 -6.74
C ALA A 836 13.65 -28.70 -6.52
N VAL A 837 14.73 -29.38 -6.92
CA VAL A 837 16.11 -28.91 -7.03
C VAL A 837 16.16 -27.42 -7.39
N VAL A 838 16.76 -26.60 -6.52
CA VAL A 838 16.94 -25.16 -6.70
C VAL A 838 17.79 -24.93 -7.95
N GLY A 839 17.13 -24.73 -9.09
CA GLY A 839 17.72 -24.22 -10.31
C GLY A 839 17.56 -22.70 -10.41
N CYS A 840 18.20 -22.15 -11.44
CA CYS A 840 17.80 -20.86 -11.99
C CYS A 840 16.46 -20.95 -12.77
#